data_AF-A0A932BAJ1-F1
#
_entry.id   AF-A0A932BAJ1-F1
#
_cell.length_a   1.000
_cell.length_b   1.000
_cell.length_c   1.000
_cell.angle_alpha   90.00
_cell.angle_beta   90.00
_cell.angle_gamma   90.00
#
_symmetry.space_group_name_H-M   'P 1'
#
loop_
_entity.id
_entity.type
_entity.pdbx_description
1 polymer ?
#
loop_
_entity_poly.entity_id
_entity_poly.type
_entity_poly.pdbx_seq_one_letter_code
_entity_poly.pdbx_strand_id
1 'polypeptide(L)'
;MATAPRYLIGKGELLTFGIDAPKKKPSEKKHPYTLAEAKAALIPQLEEANAVFSQLPDNACPDDQAVARITLHPAYIAKSFFPRVLLQQAGLVSVGSRNRRIRPRKVVAKTASAEADTTELFVAGPRSALRRLVKQARLLTADMPAAHEFAQIETIEPMTPSDRLRPGGEGAAKEVYEVGLHIPPGDSAGRVRAQFSVYAQACGFRVDDRFEFEAGRLLFVPVEGLKRQLSKLALFTLIRVVRPMPRLRSARPIFRSTKLPVAFELPTVEPLSREPKVAVLDGGLPKEHVLGSFVRRYFLADEDAGDVQEYTEHGLAVTSALLFGPIEPGHRAERPYAAVDHHRVLDAESDNEDPYELYRTLGHVEAILLSQNYQFINLSLGPDLCVEDSDVHAWTAIIDHILSDGSTLLSVAVGNNGEGDEALGLNRIQVPADSVNALCVGAINHTGVDWSRAAYSACGPGRSPGRRKPDVVAFGGSPKEYFHVVAPGKRRSLATQLGTSFAAPLALRSAVGIRAILGSDVHPLTIKALLVHGAEESVTEGAEAVGWGRVPSDLNRIITCGDGVARIIYQGELTPGKYLRAPVPLPPGGMQGKVDITATFCYATPVDPQDASAYTKAGLDITFRPDINKFKPKAKQPSSYSFFPSNEWRTETEMRNDLGKWETLLHASHNFRGTSLNGSVFDVHYNARDSGANAGGRATKIRYALVVTVRAPKHIDLYQEILRSHAKLEALEPQISLPIRI
;
A
#
# COMPACT_ATOMS: atom_id res chain seq x y z
N MET A 1 21.33 -39.13 -13.98
CA MET A 1 20.48 -38.98 -12.77
C MET A 1 20.03 -37.54 -12.73
N ALA A 2 18.73 -37.26 -12.66
CA ALA A 2 18.26 -35.89 -12.46
C ALA A 2 18.74 -35.41 -11.08
N THR A 3 19.46 -34.29 -11.03
CA THR A 3 19.84 -33.64 -9.77
C THR A 3 18.57 -33.25 -9.01
N ALA A 4 18.53 -33.50 -7.71
CA ALA A 4 17.39 -33.09 -6.88
C ALA A 4 17.14 -31.58 -7.03
N PRO A 5 15.87 -31.13 -7.08
CA PRO A 5 15.54 -29.72 -7.24
C PRO A 5 16.15 -28.88 -6.13
N ARG A 6 16.81 -27.77 -6.50
CA ARG A 6 17.42 -26.83 -5.56
C ARG A 6 16.37 -25.80 -5.17
N TYR A 7 15.67 -26.03 -4.05
CA TYR A 7 14.66 -25.10 -3.54
C TYR A 7 15.29 -23.81 -2.97
N LEU A 8 14.49 -22.94 -2.36
CA LEU A 8 14.99 -21.74 -1.69
C LEU A 8 15.90 -22.08 -0.50
N ILE A 9 16.89 -21.25 -0.21
CA ILE A 9 17.66 -21.32 1.02
C ILE A 9 16.96 -20.46 2.08
N GLY A 10 16.52 -21.08 3.17
CA GLY A 10 15.89 -20.45 4.32
C GLY A 10 16.87 -20.04 5.41
N LYS A 11 16.32 -19.49 6.51
CA LYS A 11 17.03 -19.12 7.73
C LYS A 11 18.11 -18.05 7.56
N GLY A 12 18.00 -17.21 6.52
CA GLY A 12 18.92 -16.09 6.30
C GLY A 12 19.00 -15.13 7.49
N GLU A 13 17.88 -14.93 8.19
CA GLU A 13 17.80 -14.09 9.40
C GLU A 13 18.76 -14.55 10.51
N LEU A 14 19.13 -15.83 10.58
CA LEU A 14 20.07 -16.34 11.58
C LEU A 14 21.52 -15.86 11.36
N LEU A 15 21.81 -15.34 10.16
CA LEU A 15 23.08 -14.68 9.83
C LEU A 15 23.10 -13.20 10.21
N THR A 16 21.94 -12.62 10.52
CA THR A 16 21.82 -11.19 10.79
C THR A 16 22.27 -10.84 12.20
N PHE A 17 22.77 -9.62 12.40
CA PHE A 17 23.16 -9.13 13.71
C PHE A 17 23.07 -7.60 13.80
N GLY A 18 22.91 -7.09 15.02
CA GLY A 18 22.85 -5.65 15.27
C GLY A 18 24.21 -4.98 15.10
N ILE A 19 24.22 -3.75 14.59
CA ILE A 19 25.43 -2.90 14.49
C ILE A 19 25.17 -1.53 15.11
N ASP A 20 26.26 -0.84 15.49
CA ASP A 20 26.18 0.54 15.96
C ASP A 20 25.80 1.52 14.84
N ALA A 21 25.09 2.58 15.23
CA ALA A 21 24.76 3.66 14.31
C ALA A 21 26.04 4.30 13.74
N PRO A 22 26.11 4.53 12.42
CA PRO A 22 27.26 5.21 11.81
C PRO A 22 27.36 6.64 12.35
N LYS A 23 28.55 7.03 12.81
CA LYS A 23 28.83 8.40 13.29
C LYS A 23 28.69 9.40 12.14
N LYS A 24 27.54 10.06 12.01
CA LYS A 24 27.32 11.18 11.07
C LYS A 24 27.66 12.50 11.78
N LYS A 25 28.45 13.37 11.13
CA LYS A 25 28.58 14.76 11.57
C LYS A 25 27.26 15.49 11.26
N PRO A 26 26.76 16.35 12.17
CA PRO A 26 25.68 17.27 11.82
C PRO A 26 26.10 18.09 10.60
N SER A 27 25.30 18.07 9.55
CA SER A 27 25.49 18.99 8.43
C SER A 27 24.85 20.33 8.80
N GLU A 28 25.58 21.43 8.71
CA GLU A 28 24.99 22.77 8.76
C GLU A 28 24.05 22.93 7.56
N LYS A 29 22.74 23.02 7.81
CA LYS A 29 21.75 23.27 6.76
C LYS A 29 21.68 24.77 6.51
N LYS A 30 21.66 25.18 5.24
CA LYS A 30 21.35 26.57 4.88
C LYS A 30 19.87 26.84 5.11
N HIS A 31 19.55 27.84 5.91
CA HIS A 31 18.17 28.23 6.21
C HIS A 31 17.64 29.20 5.14
N PRO A 32 16.42 28.98 4.59
CA PRO A 32 15.84 29.85 3.56
C PRO A 32 15.46 31.22 4.11
N TYR A 33 14.98 31.28 5.35
CA TYR A 33 14.43 32.48 5.97
C TYR A 33 15.17 32.82 7.27
N THR A 34 15.40 34.11 7.47
CA THR A 34 15.69 34.62 8.82
C THR A 34 14.41 34.72 9.64
N LEU A 35 14.52 34.79 10.96
CA LEU A 35 13.36 34.98 11.84
C LEU A 35 12.60 36.28 11.51
N ALA A 36 13.30 37.36 11.16
CA ALA A 36 12.69 38.63 10.81
C ALA A 36 11.83 38.52 9.54
N GLU A 37 12.35 37.84 8.51
CA GLU A 37 11.62 37.57 7.27
C GLU A 37 10.40 36.68 7.52
N ALA A 38 10.54 35.64 8.35
CA ALA A 38 9.44 34.77 8.73
C ALA A 38 8.34 35.55 9.47
N LYS A 39 8.70 36.41 10.43
CA LYS A 39 7.74 37.26 11.15
C LYS A 39 6.99 38.21 10.22
N ALA A 40 7.71 38.90 9.33
CA ALA A 40 7.11 39.86 8.41
C ALA A 40 6.06 39.21 7.49
N ALA A 41 6.27 37.95 7.09
CA ALA A 41 5.35 37.24 6.23
C ALA A 41 4.22 36.51 6.97
N LEU A 42 4.51 35.87 8.12
CA LEU A 42 3.58 34.93 8.76
C LEU A 42 2.67 35.58 9.81
N ILE A 43 3.09 36.70 10.43
CA ILE A 43 2.24 37.39 11.41
C ILE A 43 0.95 37.93 10.78
N PRO A 44 0.98 38.62 9.61
CA PRO A 44 -0.24 39.08 8.96
C PRO A 44 -1.19 37.92 8.60
N GLN A 45 -0.64 36.79 8.13
CA GLN A 45 -1.43 35.61 7.80
C GLN A 45 -2.11 34.98 9.03
N LEU A 46 -1.41 34.95 10.18
CA LEU A 46 -2.00 34.51 11.45
C LEU A 46 -3.12 35.45 11.93
N GLU A 47 -2.99 36.76 11.73
CA GLU A 47 -4.02 37.74 12.06
C GLU A 47 -5.26 37.56 11.20
N GLU A 48 -5.08 37.36 9.89
CA GLU A 48 -6.16 37.06 8.95
C GLU A 48 -6.86 35.74 9.29
N ALA A 49 -6.09 34.67 9.57
CA ALA A 49 -6.65 33.40 10.01
C ALA A 49 -7.49 33.55 11.29
N ASN A 50 -7.00 34.32 12.27
CA ASN A 50 -7.75 34.61 13.50
C ASN A 50 -9.02 35.42 13.25
N ALA A 51 -9.03 36.34 12.28
CA ALA A 51 -10.23 37.06 11.87
C ALA A 51 -11.28 36.09 11.31
N VAL A 52 -10.86 35.14 10.45
CA VAL A 52 -11.75 34.09 9.94
C VAL A 52 -12.29 33.21 11.07
N PHE A 53 -11.44 32.75 11.98
CA PHE A 53 -11.88 31.91 13.11
C PHE A 53 -12.86 32.64 14.04
N SER A 54 -12.75 33.96 14.18
CA SER A 54 -13.65 34.76 15.01
C SER A 54 -15.07 34.89 14.43
N GLN A 55 -15.22 34.68 13.13
CA GLN A 55 -16.50 34.74 12.43
C GLN A 55 -17.22 33.38 12.37
N LEU A 56 -16.55 32.29 12.75
CA LEU A 56 -17.17 30.96 12.77
C LEU A 56 -18.26 30.86 13.85
N PRO A 57 -19.42 30.27 13.53
CA PRO A 57 -20.46 30.00 14.53
C PRO A 57 -19.93 29.12 15.68
N ASP A 58 -20.35 29.38 16.91
CA ASP A 58 -19.88 28.63 18.08
C ASP A 58 -20.22 27.14 17.97
N ASN A 59 -21.39 26.79 17.44
CA ASN A 59 -21.79 25.40 17.23
C ASN A 59 -21.03 24.69 16.09
N ALA A 60 -20.28 25.43 15.26
CA ALA A 60 -19.39 24.87 14.24
C ALA A 60 -17.99 24.56 14.81
N CYS A 61 -17.68 25.05 16.01
CA CYS A 61 -16.39 24.93 16.69
C CYS A 61 -16.54 24.06 17.96
N PRO A 62 -16.64 22.72 17.84
CA PRO A 62 -16.77 21.83 19.00
C PRO A 62 -15.65 22.10 20.01
N ASP A 63 -16.00 22.33 21.27
CA ASP A 63 -15.07 22.67 22.36
C ASP A 63 -14.12 23.84 22.02
N ASP A 64 -14.65 24.86 21.32
CA ASP A 64 -13.94 26.03 20.80
C ASP A 64 -12.80 25.70 19.81
N GLN A 65 -12.73 24.46 19.30
CA GLN A 65 -11.67 24.02 18.39
C GLN A 65 -11.82 24.64 17.00
N ALA A 66 -10.70 25.11 16.45
CA ALA A 66 -10.56 25.49 15.06
C ALA A 66 -9.32 24.82 14.45
N VAL A 67 -9.29 24.67 13.13
CA VAL A 67 -8.20 24.02 12.40
C VAL A 67 -7.54 25.02 11.45
N ALA A 68 -6.22 25.16 11.57
CA ALA A 68 -5.37 25.92 10.66
C ALA A 68 -4.57 24.98 9.77
N ARG A 69 -4.18 25.47 8.59
CA ARG A 69 -3.24 24.83 7.67
C ARG A 69 -1.88 25.50 7.85
N ILE A 70 -0.84 24.73 8.14
CA ILE A 70 0.55 25.20 8.21
C ILE A 70 1.36 24.50 7.13
N THR A 71 1.74 25.24 6.10
CA THR A 71 2.58 24.71 5.01
C THR A 71 4.04 24.83 5.39
N LEU A 72 4.78 23.74 5.41
CA LEU A 72 6.23 23.76 5.63
C LEU A 72 6.96 24.16 4.35
N HIS A 73 8.13 24.77 4.49
CA HIS A 73 8.98 25.00 3.34
C HIS A 73 9.56 23.66 2.82
N PRO A 74 9.70 23.44 1.49
CA PRO A 74 10.08 22.13 0.91
C PRO A 74 11.40 21.55 1.44
N ALA A 75 12.32 22.40 1.88
CA ALA A 75 13.59 21.98 2.50
C ALA A 75 13.45 21.35 3.90
N TYR A 76 12.26 21.34 4.51
CA TYR A 76 12.00 20.95 5.91
C TYR A 76 10.89 19.90 6.09
N ILE A 77 10.70 19.02 5.10
CA ILE A 77 9.68 17.96 5.17
C ILE A 77 10.12 16.71 5.94
N ALA A 78 11.40 16.60 6.33
CA ALA A 78 11.89 15.43 7.05
C ALA A 78 11.31 15.42 8.49
N LYS A 79 11.09 14.22 9.05
CA LYS A 79 10.48 14.05 10.38
C LYS A 79 11.17 14.79 11.55
N SER A 80 12.43 15.17 11.38
CA SER A 80 13.21 15.95 12.36
C SER A 80 12.87 17.44 12.39
N PHE A 81 12.17 17.95 11.36
CA PHE A 81 11.80 19.36 11.22
C PHE A 81 10.32 19.63 11.55
N PHE A 82 9.60 18.62 12.03
CA PHE A 82 8.23 18.80 12.50
C PHE A 82 8.20 19.85 13.63
N PRO A 83 7.35 20.89 13.56
CA PRO A 83 7.40 22.06 14.44
C PRO A 83 6.81 21.78 15.84
N ARG A 84 7.39 20.83 16.56
CA ARG A 84 6.83 20.32 17.82
C ARG A 84 6.85 21.36 18.93
N VAL A 85 7.96 22.08 19.09
CA VAL A 85 8.12 23.03 20.19
C VAL A 85 7.19 24.21 20.02
N LEU A 86 7.09 24.75 18.79
CA LEU A 86 6.21 25.84 18.43
C LEU A 86 4.74 25.50 18.70
N LEU A 87 4.28 24.33 18.23
CA LEU A 87 2.90 23.91 18.42
C LEU A 87 2.57 23.68 19.90
N GLN A 88 3.45 23.00 20.62
CA GLN A 88 3.25 22.72 22.05
C GLN A 88 3.18 24.02 22.88
N GLN A 89 4.04 24.99 22.61
CA GLN A 89 4.04 26.28 23.33
C GLN A 89 2.76 27.10 23.07
N ALA A 90 2.17 26.99 21.89
CA ALA A 90 0.91 27.65 21.56
C ALA A 90 -0.33 26.95 22.18
N GLY A 91 -0.18 25.67 22.57
CA GLY A 91 -1.29 24.81 22.94
C GLY A 91 -2.07 24.33 21.71
N LEU A 92 -1.36 24.06 20.62
CA LEU A 92 -1.88 23.54 19.37
C LEU A 92 -1.40 22.11 19.15
N VAL A 93 -2.20 21.32 18.42
CA VAL A 93 -1.92 19.92 18.13
C VAL A 93 -2.06 19.65 16.64
N SER A 94 -1.18 18.82 16.07
CA SER A 94 -1.38 18.34 14.71
C SER A 94 -2.42 17.24 14.69
N VAL A 95 -3.42 17.41 13.84
CA VAL A 95 -4.52 16.47 13.62
C VAL A 95 -4.43 15.76 12.26
N GLY A 96 -3.37 16.03 11.49
CA GLY A 96 -3.07 15.38 10.23
C GLY A 96 -2.16 16.19 9.32
N SER A 97 -1.95 15.69 8.10
CA SER A 97 -1.18 16.35 7.05
C SER A 97 -1.60 15.89 5.65
N ARG A 98 -1.20 16.65 4.62
CA ARG A 98 -1.25 16.24 3.20
C ARG A 98 -0.08 16.79 2.40
N ASN A 99 0.16 16.19 1.23
CA ASN A 99 1.10 16.72 0.26
C ASN A 99 0.50 17.94 -0.44
N ARG A 100 1.32 18.97 -0.67
CA ARG A 100 0.93 20.15 -1.43
C ARG A 100 2.09 20.59 -2.31
N ARG A 101 1.83 20.87 -3.58
CA ARG A 101 2.82 21.45 -4.48
C ARG A 101 2.76 22.96 -4.40
N ILE A 102 3.90 23.61 -4.17
CA ILE A 102 3.98 25.05 -3.98
C ILE A 102 5.19 25.65 -4.68
N ARG A 103 5.13 26.97 -4.91
CA ARG A 103 6.29 27.81 -5.19
C ARG A 103 6.76 28.48 -3.90
N PRO A 104 7.89 28.09 -3.30
CA PRO A 104 8.35 28.71 -2.05
C PRO A 104 8.79 30.17 -2.29
N ARG A 105 8.62 31.05 -1.28
CA ARG A 105 9.04 32.46 -1.31
C ARG A 105 10.54 32.60 -1.58
N LYS A 106 11.36 31.65 -1.10
CA LYS A 106 12.79 31.56 -1.43
C LYS A 106 13.21 30.14 -1.76
N VAL A 107 14.13 30.01 -2.70
CA VAL A 107 14.71 28.73 -3.10
C VAL A 107 16.11 28.59 -2.49
N VAL A 108 16.37 27.48 -1.79
CA VAL A 108 17.64 27.27 -1.04
C VAL A 108 18.84 26.93 -1.94
N ALA A 109 18.59 26.37 -3.14
CA ALA A 109 19.65 25.95 -4.07
C ALA A 109 19.40 26.50 -5.48
N LYS A 110 20.45 26.98 -6.16
CA LYS A 110 20.37 27.54 -7.53
C LYS A 110 19.85 26.55 -8.58
N THR A 111 19.95 25.24 -8.32
CA THR A 111 19.49 24.15 -9.19
C THR A 111 18.13 23.58 -8.76
N ALA A 112 17.41 24.21 -7.84
CA ALA A 112 16.10 23.74 -7.42
C ALA A 112 14.99 24.28 -8.33
N SER A 113 14.01 23.42 -8.60
CA SER A 113 12.78 23.75 -9.32
C SER A 113 12.09 24.94 -8.67
N ALA A 114 11.43 25.75 -9.49
CA ALA A 114 10.60 26.87 -9.03
C ALA A 114 9.40 26.38 -8.21
N GLU A 115 8.92 25.16 -8.46
CA GLU A 115 7.89 24.48 -7.68
C GLU A 115 8.43 23.21 -7.03
N ALA A 116 7.97 22.92 -5.82
CA ALA A 116 8.32 21.70 -5.11
C ALA A 116 7.15 21.21 -4.26
N ASP A 117 7.09 19.89 -4.09
CA ASP A 117 6.18 19.26 -3.14
C ASP A 117 6.64 19.51 -1.70
N THR A 118 5.69 19.79 -0.84
CA THR A 118 5.90 19.98 0.59
C THR A 118 4.77 19.36 1.41
N THR A 119 4.94 19.40 2.73
CA THR A 119 3.92 18.98 3.69
C THR A 119 3.11 20.19 4.17
N GLU A 120 1.79 20.08 4.06
CA GLU A 120 0.82 20.95 4.73
C GLU A 120 0.26 20.21 5.95
N LEU A 121 0.42 20.80 7.14
CA LEU A 121 -0.07 20.26 8.41
C LEU A 121 -1.45 20.83 8.74
N PHE A 122 -2.37 19.99 9.20
CA PHE A 122 -3.60 20.41 9.86
C PHE A 122 -3.34 20.53 11.35
N VAL A 123 -3.56 21.71 11.90
CA VAL A 123 -3.24 22.05 13.28
C VAL A 123 -4.51 22.54 13.96
N ALA A 124 -4.97 21.78 14.95
CA ALA A 124 -6.14 22.09 15.75
C ALA A 124 -5.77 22.72 17.09
N GLY A 125 -6.69 23.52 17.63
CA GLY A 125 -6.65 24.02 18.99
C GLY A 125 -7.80 24.98 19.25
N PRO A 126 -8.02 25.37 20.52
CA PRO A 126 -9.06 26.35 20.83
C PRO A 126 -8.76 27.69 20.13
N ARG A 127 -9.76 28.45 19.72
CA ARG A 127 -9.57 29.76 19.06
C ARG A 127 -8.68 30.69 19.89
N SER A 128 -8.74 30.58 21.22
CA SER A 128 -7.83 31.29 22.13
C SER A 128 -6.33 30.94 21.96
N ALA A 129 -5.99 29.68 21.64
CA ALA A 129 -4.63 29.23 21.37
C ALA A 129 -4.07 29.83 20.07
N LEU A 130 -4.88 29.85 19.01
CA LEU A 130 -4.51 30.46 17.73
C LEU A 130 -4.26 31.97 17.86
N ARG A 131 -5.02 32.66 18.72
CA ARG A 131 -4.75 34.06 19.09
C ARG A 131 -3.45 34.23 19.89
N ARG A 132 -3.13 33.28 20.79
CA ARG A 132 -1.86 33.30 21.54
C ARG A 132 -0.65 33.12 20.63
N LEU A 133 -0.76 32.31 19.58
CA LEU A 133 0.32 32.08 18.62
C LEU A 133 0.81 33.39 17.97
N VAL A 134 -0.09 34.34 17.66
CA VAL A 134 0.30 35.68 17.17
C VAL A 134 1.18 36.43 18.17
N LYS A 135 0.77 36.45 19.44
CA LYS A 135 1.51 37.12 20.52
C LYS A 135 2.87 36.46 20.72
N GLN A 136 2.92 35.13 20.73
CA GLN A 136 4.16 34.36 20.87
C GLN A 136 5.10 34.58 19.68
N ALA A 137 4.58 34.56 18.45
CA ALA A 137 5.37 34.79 17.24
C ALA A 137 6.09 36.15 17.26
N ARG A 138 5.42 37.20 17.78
CA ARG A 138 6.05 38.52 17.97
C ARG A 138 7.20 38.49 18.97
N LEU A 139 7.10 37.69 20.03
CA LEU A 139 8.08 37.58 21.12
C LEU A 139 9.26 36.63 20.83
N LEU A 140 9.21 35.83 19.76
CA LEU A 140 10.30 34.90 19.41
C LEU A 140 11.64 35.62 19.21
N THR A 141 12.71 35.10 19.80
CA THR A 141 14.09 35.55 19.58
C THR A 141 14.92 34.45 18.91
N ALA A 142 16.02 34.81 18.23
CA ALA A 142 16.74 33.90 17.32
C ALA A 142 17.41 32.69 18.01
N ASP A 143 17.59 32.74 19.33
CA ASP A 143 18.13 31.69 20.18
C ASP A 143 17.06 30.66 20.63
N MET A 144 15.78 30.95 20.43
CA MET A 144 14.70 30.06 20.82
C MET A 144 14.53 28.91 19.81
N PRO A 145 14.40 27.65 20.26
CA PRO A 145 14.09 26.52 19.37
C PRO A 145 12.82 26.74 18.51
N ALA A 146 11.77 27.31 19.11
CA ALA A 146 10.53 27.63 18.40
C ALA A 146 10.72 28.70 17.30
N ALA A 147 11.72 29.58 17.42
CA ALA A 147 12.04 30.55 16.38
C ALA A 147 12.65 29.89 15.14
N HIS A 148 13.48 28.86 15.35
CA HIS A 148 14.00 28.06 14.25
C HIS A 148 12.89 27.29 13.53
N GLU A 149 11.94 26.71 14.27
CA GLU A 149 10.78 26.02 13.68
C GLU A 149 9.85 27.01 12.95
N PHE A 150 9.59 28.18 13.53
CA PHE A 150 8.77 29.22 12.90
C PHE A 150 9.38 29.72 11.58
N ALA A 151 10.70 29.83 11.50
CA ALA A 151 11.41 30.20 10.29
C ALA A 151 11.43 29.11 9.19
N GLN A 152 10.88 27.92 9.46
CA GLN A 152 10.75 26.83 8.48
C GLN A 152 9.36 26.81 7.81
N ILE A 153 8.43 27.63 8.27
CA ILE A 153 7.05 27.68 7.79
C ILE A 153 6.95 28.57 6.56
N GLU A 154 6.21 28.10 5.56
CA GLU A 154 5.92 28.80 4.31
C GLU A 154 4.67 29.66 4.40
N THR A 155 3.55 29.06 4.79
CA THR A 155 2.27 29.76 4.97
C THR A 155 1.54 29.25 6.22
N ILE A 156 0.72 30.12 6.81
CA ILE A 156 -0.26 29.77 7.83
C ILE A 156 -1.61 30.29 7.37
N GLU A 157 -2.59 29.43 7.18
CA GLU A 157 -3.89 29.80 6.61
C GLU A 157 -5.02 29.17 7.45
N PRO A 158 -6.22 29.75 7.50
CA PRO A 158 -7.37 29.05 8.08
C PRO A 158 -7.78 27.88 7.18
N MET A 159 -8.28 26.79 7.77
CA MET A 159 -8.96 25.75 6.99
C MET A 159 -10.39 26.20 6.70
N THR A 160 -10.73 26.34 5.43
CA THR A 160 -12.00 26.88 4.95
C THR A 160 -12.89 25.79 4.35
N PRO A 161 -14.20 26.05 4.10
CA PRO A 161 -15.06 25.10 3.40
C PRO A 161 -14.51 24.58 2.07
N SER A 162 -13.84 25.43 1.27
CA SER A 162 -13.25 25.01 -0.02
C SER A 162 -12.07 24.06 0.14
N ASP A 163 -11.38 24.06 1.30
CA ASP A 163 -10.31 23.09 1.58
C ASP A 163 -10.86 21.68 1.86
N ARG A 164 -12.10 21.60 2.36
CA ARG A 164 -12.78 20.39 2.83
C ARG A 164 -13.62 19.73 1.75
N LEU A 165 -14.27 20.53 0.91
CA LEU A 165 -15.16 20.02 -0.13
C LEU A 165 -14.35 19.48 -1.31
N ARG A 166 -14.67 18.26 -1.77
CA ARG A 166 -14.21 17.74 -3.05
C ARG A 166 -15.37 17.85 -4.04
N PRO A 167 -15.16 18.49 -5.20
CA PRO A 167 -16.23 18.69 -6.17
C PRO A 167 -16.70 17.34 -6.70
N GLY A 168 -18.00 17.06 -6.57
CA GLY A 168 -18.68 16.04 -7.36
C GLY A 168 -19.13 16.58 -8.70
N GLY A 169 -19.41 15.70 -9.66
CA GLY A 169 -20.01 16.06 -10.95
C GLY A 169 -21.40 16.71 -10.82
N GLU A 170 -22.12 16.81 -11.95
CA GLU A 170 -23.54 17.20 -11.98
C GLU A 170 -24.40 16.09 -11.36
N GLY A 171 -24.38 16.05 -10.03
CA GLY A 171 -25.09 15.11 -9.19
C GLY A 171 -26.53 15.54 -8.88
N ALA A 172 -27.26 14.67 -8.19
CA ALA A 172 -28.60 14.95 -7.72
C ALA A 172 -28.62 16.12 -6.72
N ALA A 173 -29.78 16.75 -6.56
CA ALA A 173 -29.92 17.85 -5.59
C ALA A 173 -29.74 17.37 -4.13
N LYS A 174 -30.05 16.09 -3.86
CA LYS A 174 -29.88 15.40 -2.59
C LYS A 174 -29.06 14.13 -2.82
N GLU A 175 -27.98 13.95 -2.06
CA GLU A 175 -27.04 12.83 -2.20
C GLU A 175 -26.51 12.42 -0.83
N VAL A 176 -25.84 11.26 -0.80
CA VAL A 176 -25.02 10.84 0.33
C VAL A 176 -23.57 11.25 0.07
N TYR A 177 -22.93 11.76 1.11
CA TYR A 177 -21.55 12.20 1.11
C TYR A 177 -20.77 11.39 2.15
N GLU A 178 -19.55 10.99 1.81
CA GLU A 178 -18.57 10.57 2.80
C GLU A 178 -18.00 11.81 3.48
N VAL A 179 -18.00 11.82 4.83
CA VAL A 179 -17.36 12.84 5.65
C VAL A 179 -16.25 12.20 6.47
N GLY A 180 -15.03 12.68 6.28
CA GLY A 180 -13.90 12.39 7.15
C GLY A 180 -13.78 13.47 8.23
N LEU A 181 -13.74 13.06 9.49
CA LEU A 181 -13.60 13.91 10.67
C LEU A 181 -12.24 13.67 11.33
N HIS A 182 -11.58 14.75 11.73
CA HIS A 182 -10.44 14.68 12.63
C HIS A 182 -10.91 14.25 14.02
N ILE A 183 -10.16 13.31 14.63
CA ILE A 183 -10.26 12.98 16.05
C ILE A 183 -9.08 13.66 16.76
N PRO A 184 -9.29 14.77 17.49
CA PRO A 184 -8.21 15.43 18.23
C PRO A 184 -7.57 14.48 19.26
N PRO A 185 -6.25 14.60 19.54
CA PRO A 185 -5.60 13.84 20.59
C PRO A 185 -6.32 13.95 21.94
N GLY A 186 -6.62 12.80 22.55
CA GLY A 186 -7.30 12.73 23.84
C GLY A 186 -8.83 12.83 23.76
N ASP A 187 -9.39 12.95 22.56
CA ASP A 187 -10.83 12.81 22.31
C ASP A 187 -11.19 11.39 21.86
N SER A 188 -12.48 11.12 21.64
CA SER A 188 -13.01 9.85 21.15
C SER A 188 -13.88 10.03 19.90
N ALA A 189 -13.87 9.04 19.01
CA ALA A 189 -14.73 9.03 17.82
C ALA A 189 -16.21 9.27 18.17
N GLY A 190 -16.73 8.58 19.20
CA GLY A 190 -18.12 8.70 19.62
C GLY A 190 -18.52 10.11 20.05
N ARG A 191 -17.64 10.85 20.74
CA ARG A 191 -17.91 12.25 21.13
C ARG A 191 -17.88 13.20 19.94
N VAL A 192 -16.86 13.08 19.08
CA VAL A 192 -16.73 13.89 17.85
C VAL A 192 -17.94 13.66 16.95
N ARG A 193 -18.36 12.40 16.76
CA ARG A 193 -19.58 12.03 16.03
C ARG A 193 -20.82 12.70 16.62
N ALA A 194 -21.04 12.61 17.93
CA ALA A 194 -22.22 13.17 18.56
C ALA A 194 -22.31 14.70 18.36
N GLN A 195 -21.20 15.42 18.53
CA GLN A 195 -21.13 16.86 18.27
C GLN A 195 -21.38 17.19 16.80
N PHE A 196 -20.78 16.41 15.89
CA PHE A 196 -20.98 16.58 14.46
C PHE A 196 -22.43 16.32 14.04
N SER A 197 -23.07 15.26 14.54
CA SER A 197 -24.47 14.93 14.20
C SER A 197 -25.43 16.06 14.57
N VAL A 198 -25.26 16.70 15.73
CA VAL A 198 -26.06 17.86 16.14
C VAL A 198 -25.87 19.02 15.15
N TYR A 199 -24.63 19.31 14.74
CA TYR A 199 -24.34 20.36 13.79
C TYR A 199 -24.87 20.06 12.38
N ALA A 200 -24.66 18.83 11.90
CA ALA A 200 -25.12 18.35 10.62
C ALA A 200 -26.66 18.45 10.51
N GLN A 201 -27.38 18.04 11.56
CA GLN A 201 -28.83 18.19 11.63
C GLN A 201 -29.28 19.66 11.52
N ALA A 202 -28.60 20.58 12.20
CA ALA A 202 -28.87 22.02 12.09
C ALA A 202 -28.54 22.60 10.68
N CYS A 203 -27.76 21.87 9.88
CA CYS A 203 -27.48 22.17 8.48
C CYS A 203 -28.42 21.47 7.50
N GLY A 204 -29.35 20.63 7.99
CA GLY A 204 -30.28 19.86 7.16
C GLY A 204 -29.70 18.56 6.61
N PHE A 205 -28.66 18.01 7.26
CA PHE A 205 -28.09 16.71 6.94
C PHE A 205 -28.47 15.67 7.99
N ARG A 206 -28.63 14.43 7.56
CA ARG A 206 -28.77 13.25 8.43
C ARG A 206 -27.43 12.50 8.43
N VAL A 207 -26.87 12.26 9.60
CA VAL A 207 -25.73 11.33 9.76
C VAL A 207 -26.30 9.94 9.96
N ASP A 208 -25.81 8.95 9.21
CA ASP A 208 -26.17 7.55 9.44
C ASP A 208 -25.07 6.89 10.28
N ASP A 209 -25.40 6.60 11.53
CA ASP A 209 -24.46 6.07 12.53
C ASP A 209 -24.40 4.54 12.57
N ARG A 210 -25.11 3.86 11.68
CA ARG A 210 -24.95 2.41 11.45
C ARG A 210 -23.60 2.10 10.80
N PHE A 211 -23.05 3.07 10.08
CA PHE A 211 -21.81 2.93 9.33
C PHE A 211 -20.79 3.97 9.78
N GLU A 212 -19.99 3.61 10.77
CA GLU A 212 -18.87 4.43 11.23
C GLU A 212 -17.57 3.63 11.18
N PHE A 213 -16.52 4.26 10.65
CA PHE A 213 -15.22 3.60 10.54
C PHE A 213 -14.12 4.48 11.12
N GLU A 214 -13.37 3.91 12.05
CA GLU A 214 -12.19 4.54 12.63
C GLU A 214 -10.92 4.00 11.96
N ALA A 215 -10.06 4.90 11.50
CA ALA A 215 -8.74 4.53 11.01
C ALA A 215 -7.70 5.57 11.46
N GLY A 216 -6.87 5.17 12.43
CA GLY A 216 -5.92 6.08 13.08
C GLY A 216 -6.65 7.17 13.85
N ARG A 217 -6.52 8.44 13.44
CA ARG A 217 -7.22 9.58 14.05
C ARG A 217 -8.25 10.21 13.13
N LEU A 218 -8.79 9.42 12.21
CA LEU A 218 -9.91 9.81 11.36
C LEU A 218 -11.14 8.96 11.70
N LEU A 219 -12.28 9.62 11.70
CA LEU A 219 -13.60 8.99 11.72
C LEU A 219 -14.27 9.25 10.37
N PHE A 220 -14.73 8.19 9.71
CA PHE A 220 -15.50 8.28 8.47
C PHE A 220 -16.95 7.95 8.74
N VAL A 221 -17.85 8.84 8.32
CA VAL A 221 -19.30 8.67 8.44
C VAL A 221 -20.00 9.12 7.16
N PRO A 222 -21.07 8.42 6.73
CA PRO A 222 -21.91 8.87 5.64
C PRO A 222 -22.93 9.90 6.14
N VAL A 223 -23.18 10.93 5.32
CA VAL A 223 -24.18 11.95 5.60
C VAL A 223 -25.05 12.20 4.38
N GLU A 224 -26.34 12.38 4.60
CA GLU A 224 -27.30 12.59 3.53
C GLU A 224 -27.93 13.97 3.64
N GLY A 225 -27.94 14.71 2.54
CA GLY A 225 -28.54 16.04 2.51
C GLY A 225 -28.40 16.73 1.16
N LEU A 226 -28.74 18.02 1.14
CA LEU A 226 -28.78 18.78 -0.11
C LEU A 226 -27.41 19.37 -0.47
N LYS A 227 -26.98 19.21 -1.73
CA LYS A 227 -25.71 19.75 -2.24
C LYS A 227 -25.52 21.24 -1.92
N ARG A 228 -26.58 22.04 -2.02
CA ARG A 228 -26.56 23.49 -1.72
C ARG A 228 -26.25 23.84 -0.27
N GLN A 229 -26.40 22.90 0.67
CA GLN A 229 -26.10 23.10 2.09
C GLN A 229 -24.67 22.65 2.46
N LEU A 230 -23.91 22.07 1.53
CA LEU A 230 -22.55 21.57 1.80
C LEU A 230 -21.60 22.66 2.31
N SER A 231 -21.68 23.88 1.75
CA SER A 231 -20.85 25.00 2.22
C SER A 231 -21.12 25.35 3.68
N LYS A 232 -22.36 25.16 4.16
CA LYS A 232 -22.74 25.35 5.57
C LYS A 232 -22.24 24.19 6.43
N LEU A 233 -22.45 22.94 6.00
CA LEU A 233 -21.94 21.75 6.70
C LEU A 233 -20.42 21.82 6.87
N ALA A 234 -19.71 22.19 5.81
CA ALA A 234 -18.26 22.29 5.78
C ALA A 234 -17.68 23.41 6.65
N LEU A 235 -18.48 24.20 7.35
CA LEU A 235 -17.99 25.12 8.39
C LEU A 235 -17.56 24.38 9.66
N PHE A 236 -18.09 23.19 9.94
CA PHE A 236 -17.72 22.40 11.12
C PHE A 236 -16.21 22.13 11.15
N THR A 237 -15.53 22.62 12.18
CA THR A 237 -14.07 22.81 12.13
C THR A 237 -13.27 21.51 12.10
N LEU A 238 -13.81 20.42 12.62
CA LEU A 238 -13.15 19.12 12.63
C LEU A 238 -13.36 18.31 11.34
N ILE A 239 -14.13 18.80 10.35
CA ILE A 239 -14.19 18.15 9.04
C ILE A 239 -12.83 18.23 8.35
N ARG A 240 -12.29 17.07 7.98
CA ARG A 240 -11.11 16.90 7.12
C ARG A 240 -11.49 17.03 5.65
N VAL A 241 -12.51 16.30 5.24
CA VAL A 241 -12.94 16.15 3.85
C VAL A 241 -14.43 15.82 3.78
N VAL A 242 -15.10 16.32 2.74
CA VAL A 242 -16.45 15.91 2.35
C VAL A 242 -16.44 15.67 0.85
N ARG A 243 -16.90 14.49 0.43
CA ARG A 243 -17.00 14.12 -0.99
C ARG A 243 -18.26 13.31 -1.25
N PRO A 244 -18.78 13.30 -2.49
CA PRO A 244 -19.86 12.39 -2.85
C PRO A 244 -19.47 10.95 -2.52
N MET A 245 -20.40 10.17 -1.99
CA MET A 245 -20.17 8.74 -1.78
C MET A 245 -19.92 8.08 -3.14
N PRO A 246 -18.76 7.44 -3.37
CA PRO A 246 -18.52 6.77 -4.63
C PRO A 246 -19.39 5.52 -4.71
N ARG A 247 -19.70 5.11 -5.93
CA ARG A 247 -20.36 3.84 -6.17
C ARG A 247 -19.40 2.70 -5.86
N LEU A 248 -19.93 1.57 -5.44
CA LEU A 248 -19.16 0.34 -5.48
C LEU A 248 -18.87 -0.03 -6.94
N ARG A 249 -17.63 -0.44 -7.25
CA ARG A 249 -17.27 -1.03 -8.55
C ARG A 249 -18.19 -2.21 -8.76
N SER A 250 -19.13 -2.07 -9.70
CA SER A 250 -20.13 -3.11 -9.89
C SER A 250 -19.44 -4.40 -10.28
N ALA A 251 -19.85 -5.52 -9.70
CA ALA A 251 -19.48 -6.85 -10.17
C ALA A 251 -20.05 -7.16 -11.57
N ARG A 252 -20.73 -6.20 -12.22
CA ARG A 252 -21.15 -6.33 -13.61
C ARG A 252 -19.90 -6.36 -14.49
N PRO A 253 -19.76 -7.40 -15.31
CA PRO A 253 -18.53 -7.61 -16.05
C PRO A 253 -18.38 -6.56 -17.15
N ILE A 254 -17.13 -6.12 -17.39
CA ILE A 254 -16.74 -5.20 -18.48
C ILE A 254 -17.23 -5.75 -19.84
N PHE A 255 -17.34 -7.06 -19.92
CA PHE A 255 -17.73 -7.83 -21.09
C PHE A 255 -18.86 -8.78 -20.71
N ARG A 256 -19.90 -8.88 -21.55
CA ARG A 256 -20.97 -9.86 -21.33
C ARG A 256 -20.41 -11.26 -21.51
N SER A 257 -20.21 -11.96 -20.40
CA SER A 257 -19.64 -13.32 -20.41
C SER A 257 -20.43 -14.24 -21.35
N THR A 258 -19.70 -15.01 -22.16
CA THR A 258 -20.30 -16.01 -23.04
C THR A 258 -19.99 -17.41 -22.53
N LYS A 259 -21.05 -18.20 -22.35
CA LYS A 259 -20.95 -19.61 -22.01
C LYS A 259 -20.44 -20.39 -23.22
N LEU A 260 -19.33 -21.08 -23.07
CA LEU A 260 -18.78 -21.95 -24.10
C LEU A 260 -19.42 -23.35 -23.97
N PRO A 261 -19.88 -23.95 -25.09
CA PRO A 261 -20.41 -25.30 -25.11
C PRO A 261 -19.30 -26.37 -25.07
N VAL A 262 -18.08 -25.99 -24.69
CA VAL A 262 -16.92 -26.88 -24.55
C VAL A 262 -16.84 -27.35 -23.10
N ALA A 263 -16.83 -28.66 -22.92
CA ALA A 263 -16.67 -29.26 -21.60
C ALA A 263 -15.21 -29.18 -21.14
N PHE A 264 -15.01 -29.22 -19.82
CA PHE A 264 -13.69 -29.37 -19.21
C PHE A 264 -13.76 -30.45 -18.11
N GLU A 265 -12.61 -30.96 -17.69
CA GLU A 265 -12.55 -31.92 -16.60
C GLU A 265 -12.14 -31.26 -15.28
N LEU A 266 -12.81 -31.63 -14.20
CA LEU A 266 -12.37 -31.24 -12.85
C LEU A 266 -11.29 -32.20 -12.33
N PRO A 267 -10.38 -31.73 -11.49
CA PRO A 267 -9.53 -32.60 -10.68
C PRO A 267 -10.40 -33.58 -9.88
N THR A 268 -9.97 -34.85 -9.81
CA THR A 268 -10.64 -35.90 -9.03
C THR A 268 -10.01 -36.10 -7.64
N VAL A 269 -9.01 -35.29 -7.32
CA VAL A 269 -8.26 -35.33 -6.07
C VAL A 269 -8.52 -34.06 -5.27
N GLU A 270 -8.42 -34.18 -3.94
CA GLU A 270 -8.44 -33.06 -3.01
C GLU A 270 -7.40 -31.99 -3.38
N PRO A 271 -7.56 -30.72 -2.94
CA PRO A 271 -6.50 -29.72 -3.04
C PRO A 271 -5.15 -30.23 -2.56
N LEU A 272 -4.07 -29.63 -3.06
CA LEU A 272 -2.70 -30.07 -2.77
C LEU A 272 -2.45 -30.10 -1.26
N SER A 273 -2.88 -29.06 -0.56
CA SER A 273 -2.69 -28.88 0.87
C SER A 273 -3.99 -28.49 1.58
N ARG A 274 -4.07 -28.78 2.88
CA ARG A 274 -5.12 -28.29 3.79
C ARG A 274 -4.79 -26.90 4.38
N GLU A 275 -3.53 -26.48 4.26
CA GLU A 275 -3.04 -25.15 4.62
C GLU A 275 -2.32 -24.52 3.41
N PRO A 276 -2.44 -23.20 3.18
CA PRO A 276 -2.98 -22.18 4.07
C PRO A 276 -4.51 -22.08 4.09
N LYS A 277 -5.04 -21.30 5.04
CA LYS A 277 -6.43 -20.83 5.01
C LYS A 277 -6.54 -19.68 4.01
N VAL A 278 -7.42 -19.85 3.04
CA VAL A 278 -7.64 -18.91 1.93
C VAL A 278 -9.10 -18.48 1.90
N ALA A 279 -9.36 -17.18 1.67
CA ALA A 279 -10.69 -16.65 1.49
C ALA A 279 -10.86 -15.87 0.18
N VAL A 280 -12.09 -15.90 -0.36
CA VAL A 280 -12.57 -15.00 -1.42
C VAL A 280 -13.69 -14.16 -0.83
N LEU A 281 -13.58 -12.83 -0.92
CA LEU A 281 -14.62 -11.89 -0.54
C LEU A 281 -15.26 -11.35 -1.82
N ASP A 282 -16.45 -11.85 -2.17
CA ASP A 282 -17.11 -11.50 -3.43
C ASP A 282 -18.65 -11.64 -3.32
N GLY A 283 -19.34 -11.69 -4.45
CA GLY A 283 -20.81 -11.70 -4.55
C GLY A 283 -21.50 -13.04 -4.32
N GLY A 284 -20.82 -14.03 -3.75
CA GLY A 284 -21.40 -15.33 -3.45
C GLY A 284 -21.22 -16.38 -4.56
N LEU A 285 -21.99 -17.46 -4.47
CA LEU A 285 -21.91 -18.59 -5.39
C LEU A 285 -23.32 -18.97 -5.88
N PRO A 286 -23.53 -19.26 -7.19
CA PRO A 286 -24.84 -19.64 -7.70
C PRO A 286 -25.27 -20.97 -7.09
N LYS A 287 -26.57 -21.13 -6.80
CA LYS A 287 -27.13 -22.36 -6.21
C LYS A 287 -26.68 -23.65 -6.90
N GLU A 288 -26.52 -23.60 -8.22
CA GLU A 288 -25.96 -24.71 -9.01
C GLU A 288 -24.60 -24.35 -9.60
N HIS A 289 -23.55 -25.01 -9.12
CA HIS A 289 -22.19 -24.89 -9.67
C HIS A 289 -21.38 -26.16 -9.41
N VAL A 290 -20.23 -26.29 -10.06
CA VAL A 290 -19.37 -27.49 -9.95
C VAL A 290 -18.17 -27.34 -8.99
N LEU A 291 -18.07 -26.25 -8.23
CA LEU A 291 -16.95 -25.99 -7.31
C LEU A 291 -17.05 -26.66 -5.92
N GLY A 292 -18.16 -27.36 -5.62
CA GLY A 292 -18.50 -27.78 -4.24
C GLY A 292 -17.41 -28.56 -3.52
N SER A 293 -16.64 -29.41 -4.20
CA SER A 293 -15.55 -30.19 -3.59
C SER A 293 -14.30 -29.37 -3.22
N PHE A 294 -14.21 -28.11 -3.69
CA PHE A 294 -13.05 -27.24 -3.47
C PHE A 294 -13.37 -26.02 -2.62
N VAL A 295 -14.66 -25.77 -2.37
CA VAL A 295 -15.14 -24.76 -1.42
C VAL A 295 -15.27 -25.42 -0.05
N ARG A 296 -14.43 -25.02 0.91
CA ARG A 296 -14.43 -25.60 2.25
C ARG A 296 -15.61 -25.10 3.07
N ARG A 297 -15.88 -23.80 3.02
CA ARG A 297 -17.00 -23.15 3.70
C ARG A 297 -17.57 -22.02 2.84
N TYR A 298 -18.88 -21.82 2.97
CA TYR A 298 -19.60 -20.71 2.38
C TYR A 298 -20.25 -19.92 3.50
N PHE A 299 -19.98 -18.62 3.53
CA PHE A 299 -20.49 -17.71 4.56
C PHE A 299 -21.32 -16.62 3.91
N LEU A 300 -22.42 -16.28 4.57
CA LEU A 300 -23.25 -15.14 4.25
C LEU A 300 -22.90 -14.01 5.22
N ALA A 301 -22.49 -12.85 4.72
CA ALA A 301 -22.22 -11.71 5.59
C ALA A 301 -23.53 -11.14 6.19
N ASP A 302 -24.63 -11.28 5.46
CA ASP A 302 -26.00 -11.11 5.93
C ASP A 302 -26.82 -12.34 5.50
N GLU A 303 -27.39 -13.04 6.50
CA GLU A 303 -28.20 -14.25 6.31
C GLU A 303 -29.61 -13.95 5.79
N ASP A 304 -30.12 -12.73 6.01
CA ASP A 304 -31.45 -12.30 5.62
C ASP A 304 -31.50 -11.73 4.19
N ALA A 305 -30.34 -11.36 3.63
CA ALA A 305 -30.24 -10.81 2.28
C ALA A 305 -30.26 -11.89 1.17
N GLY A 306 -30.93 -11.58 0.05
CA GLY A 306 -31.02 -12.47 -1.12
C GLY A 306 -29.77 -12.49 -2.00
N ASP A 307 -29.62 -13.52 -2.84
CA ASP A 307 -28.60 -13.56 -3.89
C ASP A 307 -28.96 -12.63 -5.05
N VAL A 308 -27.95 -12.01 -5.67
CA VAL A 308 -28.05 -11.35 -6.98
C VAL A 308 -27.30 -12.20 -8.00
N GLN A 309 -27.92 -12.46 -9.14
CA GLN A 309 -27.36 -13.39 -10.14
C GLN A 309 -25.98 -12.93 -10.60
N GLU A 310 -25.82 -11.68 -11.00
CA GLU A 310 -24.56 -11.11 -11.47
C GLU A 310 -23.45 -11.19 -10.42
N TYR A 311 -23.80 -11.01 -9.14
CA TYR A 311 -22.87 -11.06 -8.01
C TYR A 311 -22.38 -12.47 -7.77
N THR A 312 -23.29 -13.44 -7.74
CA THR A 312 -22.94 -14.85 -7.56
C THR A 312 -22.16 -15.40 -8.76
N GLU A 313 -22.50 -15.00 -10.00
CA GLU A 313 -21.74 -15.37 -11.19
C GLU A 313 -20.31 -14.83 -11.17
N HIS A 314 -20.12 -13.58 -10.74
CA HIS A 314 -18.80 -13.00 -10.56
C HIS A 314 -18.01 -13.71 -9.44
N GLY A 315 -18.63 -13.98 -8.29
CA GLY A 315 -18.01 -14.70 -7.19
C GLY A 315 -17.59 -16.12 -7.56
N LEU A 316 -18.39 -16.82 -8.37
CA LEU A 316 -18.03 -18.11 -8.97
C LEU A 316 -16.80 -18.01 -9.88
N ALA A 317 -16.78 -17.00 -10.76
CA ALA A 317 -15.68 -16.77 -11.69
C ALA A 317 -14.35 -16.45 -10.97
N VAL A 318 -14.40 -15.56 -9.96
CA VAL A 318 -13.25 -15.20 -9.12
C VAL A 318 -12.75 -16.41 -8.32
N THR A 319 -13.66 -17.17 -7.72
CA THR A 319 -13.30 -18.40 -6.99
C THR A 319 -12.68 -19.44 -7.91
N SER A 320 -13.22 -19.61 -9.13
CA SER A 320 -12.63 -20.47 -10.16
C SER A 320 -11.22 -20.02 -10.53
N ALA A 321 -10.98 -18.72 -10.72
CA ALA A 321 -9.66 -18.18 -11.05
C ALA A 321 -8.64 -18.44 -9.93
N LEU A 322 -9.04 -18.31 -8.66
CA LEU A 322 -8.16 -18.60 -7.53
C LEU A 322 -7.85 -20.10 -7.38
N LEU A 323 -8.84 -20.97 -7.60
CA LEU A 323 -8.67 -22.41 -7.50
C LEU A 323 -7.83 -22.98 -8.65
N PHE A 324 -8.16 -22.60 -9.88
CA PHE A 324 -7.70 -23.30 -11.08
C PHE A 324 -6.81 -22.46 -11.99
N GLY A 325 -6.75 -21.14 -11.83
CA GLY A 325 -6.23 -20.24 -12.86
C GLY A 325 -7.12 -20.25 -14.11
N PRO A 326 -6.62 -19.78 -15.27
CA PRO A 326 -7.33 -19.89 -16.54
C PRO A 326 -7.45 -21.36 -16.96
N ILE A 327 -8.68 -21.82 -17.23
CA ILE A 327 -8.94 -23.22 -17.62
C ILE A 327 -8.83 -23.37 -19.14
N GLU A 328 -7.91 -24.21 -19.61
CA GLU A 328 -7.81 -24.49 -21.04
C GLU A 328 -9.06 -25.26 -21.55
N PRO A 329 -9.77 -24.78 -22.58
CA PRO A 329 -10.93 -25.47 -23.12
C PRO A 329 -10.63 -26.91 -23.55
N GLY A 330 -11.51 -27.84 -23.19
CA GLY A 330 -11.34 -29.27 -23.51
C GLY A 330 -10.34 -30.01 -22.62
N HIS A 331 -9.63 -29.32 -21.73
CA HIS A 331 -8.62 -29.91 -20.86
C HIS A 331 -9.12 -30.04 -19.42
N ARG A 332 -8.30 -30.69 -18.59
CA ARG A 332 -8.51 -30.77 -17.15
C ARG A 332 -8.01 -29.50 -16.48
N ALA A 333 -8.84 -28.90 -15.63
CA ALA A 333 -8.42 -27.79 -14.79
C ALA A 333 -7.27 -28.20 -13.86
N GLU A 334 -6.36 -27.27 -13.54
CA GLU A 334 -5.25 -27.56 -12.64
C GLU A 334 -5.75 -27.97 -11.25
N ARG A 335 -4.98 -28.80 -10.53
CA ARG A 335 -5.28 -29.10 -9.14
C ARG A 335 -5.16 -27.83 -8.28
N PRO A 336 -6.16 -27.46 -7.46
CA PRO A 336 -6.02 -26.36 -6.52
C PRO A 336 -4.93 -26.60 -5.50
N TYR A 337 -4.25 -25.53 -5.08
CA TYR A 337 -3.23 -25.62 -4.04
C TYR A 337 -3.83 -25.78 -2.64
N ALA A 338 -4.96 -25.13 -2.38
CA ALA A 338 -5.70 -25.22 -1.13
C ALA A 338 -7.21 -25.09 -1.41
N ALA A 339 -8.04 -25.55 -0.46
CA ALA A 339 -9.46 -25.24 -0.48
C ALA A 339 -9.72 -23.77 -0.12
N VAL A 340 -10.85 -23.22 -0.57
CA VAL A 340 -11.21 -21.82 -0.37
C VAL A 340 -12.45 -21.70 0.50
N ASP A 341 -12.45 -20.77 1.45
CA ASP A 341 -13.69 -20.27 2.05
C ASP A 341 -14.20 -19.10 1.20
N HIS A 342 -15.49 -19.12 0.87
CA HIS A 342 -16.11 -18.03 0.12
C HIS A 342 -17.05 -17.25 1.04
N HIS A 343 -16.87 -15.93 1.10
CA HIS A 343 -17.72 -15.01 1.84
C HIS A 343 -18.53 -14.18 0.84
N ARG A 344 -19.85 -14.32 0.88
CA ARG A 344 -20.77 -13.44 0.15
C ARG A 344 -20.85 -12.10 0.90
N VAL A 345 -20.12 -11.10 0.40
CA VAL A 345 -20.09 -9.72 0.93
C VAL A 345 -20.90 -8.74 0.07
N LEU A 346 -21.37 -9.18 -1.11
CA LEU A 346 -22.37 -8.48 -1.92
C LEU A 346 -23.61 -9.34 -2.06
N ASP A 347 -24.76 -8.71 -1.87
CA ASP A 347 -26.08 -9.33 -1.79
C ASP A 347 -27.15 -8.38 -2.36
N ALA A 348 -28.42 -8.77 -2.29
CA ALA A 348 -29.53 -7.96 -2.79
C ALA A 348 -29.69 -6.62 -2.06
N GLU A 349 -29.27 -6.53 -0.78
CA GLU A 349 -29.32 -5.26 -0.04
C GLU A 349 -28.26 -4.27 -0.56
N SER A 350 -27.21 -4.77 -1.21
CA SER A 350 -26.24 -3.91 -1.89
C SER A 350 -26.85 -3.11 -3.04
N ASP A 351 -27.95 -3.57 -3.65
CA ASP A 351 -28.70 -2.80 -4.65
C ASP A 351 -29.77 -1.89 -4.04
N ASN A 352 -30.31 -2.27 -2.87
CA ASN A 352 -31.37 -1.53 -2.17
C ASN A 352 -30.84 -0.34 -1.37
N GLU A 353 -29.59 -0.42 -0.92
CA GLU A 353 -29.00 0.59 -0.05
C GLU A 353 -28.17 1.65 -0.81
N ASP A 354 -28.15 1.68 -2.16
CA ASP A 354 -27.44 2.70 -2.96
C ASP A 354 -27.74 4.12 -2.45
N PRO A 355 -26.73 4.90 -1.98
CA PRO A 355 -25.26 4.69 -2.10
C PRO A 355 -24.52 4.20 -0.81
N TYR A 356 -25.23 3.68 0.19
CA TYR A 356 -24.65 3.13 1.43
C TYR A 356 -24.05 1.72 1.29
N GLU A 357 -24.29 1.03 0.17
CA GLU A 357 -23.77 -0.31 -0.14
C GLU A 357 -22.25 -0.37 -0.03
N LEU A 358 -21.57 0.73 -0.36
CA LEU A 358 -20.13 0.86 -0.24
C LEU A 358 -19.66 0.64 1.20
N TYR A 359 -20.35 1.24 2.17
CA TYR A 359 -19.97 1.18 3.58
C TYR A 359 -20.45 -0.10 4.25
N ARG A 360 -21.62 -0.61 3.85
CA ARG A 360 -22.05 -1.95 4.25
C ARG A 360 -21.04 -3.02 3.85
N THR A 361 -20.62 -3.00 2.58
CA THR A 361 -19.60 -3.94 2.07
C THR A 361 -18.28 -3.81 2.83
N LEU A 362 -17.84 -2.57 3.10
CA LEU A 362 -16.64 -2.32 3.89
C LEU A 362 -16.72 -2.90 5.29
N GLY A 363 -17.87 -2.77 5.97
CA GLY A 363 -18.10 -3.37 7.29
C GLY A 363 -17.98 -4.89 7.29
N HIS A 364 -18.51 -5.55 6.25
CA HIS A 364 -18.35 -7.00 6.08
C HIS A 364 -16.88 -7.39 5.84
N VAL A 365 -16.18 -6.66 4.95
CA VAL A 365 -14.75 -6.89 4.66
C VAL A 365 -13.91 -6.68 5.92
N GLU A 366 -14.14 -5.60 6.66
CA GLU A 366 -13.45 -5.28 7.91
C GLU A 366 -13.64 -6.40 8.95
N ALA A 367 -14.87 -6.85 9.19
CA ALA A 367 -15.15 -7.93 10.14
C ALA A 367 -14.37 -9.21 9.83
N ILE A 368 -14.26 -9.56 8.54
CA ILE A 368 -13.53 -10.76 8.10
C ILE A 368 -12.01 -10.57 8.27
N LEU A 369 -11.47 -9.39 7.92
CA LEU A 369 -10.05 -9.07 8.11
C LEU A 369 -9.66 -9.07 9.61
N LEU A 370 -10.49 -8.47 10.47
CA LEU A 370 -10.29 -8.43 11.92
C LEU A 370 -10.33 -9.81 12.58
N SER A 371 -10.98 -10.78 11.95
CA SER A 371 -11.00 -12.16 12.44
C SER A 371 -9.61 -12.84 12.42
N GLN A 372 -8.67 -12.31 11.62
CA GLN A 372 -7.29 -12.82 11.46
C GLN A 372 -7.20 -14.33 11.16
N ASN A 373 -8.24 -14.89 10.54
CA ASN A 373 -8.37 -16.32 10.31
C ASN A 373 -7.67 -16.82 9.05
N TYR A 374 -7.26 -15.94 8.15
CA TYR A 374 -6.79 -16.29 6.80
C TYR A 374 -5.40 -15.74 6.56
N GLN A 375 -4.54 -16.53 5.91
CA GLN A 375 -3.22 -16.05 5.48
C GLN A 375 -3.28 -15.39 4.10
N PHE A 376 -4.28 -15.74 3.29
CA PHE A 376 -4.46 -15.24 1.93
C PHE A 376 -5.93 -14.90 1.71
N ILE A 377 -6.19 -13.69 1.21
CA ILE A 377 -7.54 -13.22 0.94
C ILE A 377 -7.53 -12.56 -0.44
N ASN A 378 -8.53 -12.85 -1.27
CA ASN A 378 -8.76 -12.12 -2.51
C ASN A 378 -9.92 -11.12 -2.34
N LEU A 379 -9.67 -9.87 -2.73
CA LEU A 379 -10.66 -8.82 -2.85
C LEU A 379 -10.65 -8.27 -4.28
N SER A 380 -11.64 -8.69 -5.08
CA SER A 380 -11.84 -8.24 -6.47
C SER A 380 -12.91 -7.13 -6.57
N LEU A 381 -13.16 -6.43 -5.47
CA LEU A 381 -14.19 -5.39 -5.30
C LEU A 381 -13.58 -4.15 -4.65
N GLY A 382 -14.27 -3.00 -4.75
CA GLY A 382 -13.85 -1.76 -4.11
C GLY A 382 -14.60 -0.56 -4.70
N PRO A 383 -14.37 0.67 -4.21
CA PRO A 383 -14.96 1.86 -4.79
C PRO A 383 -14.60 2.06 -6.27
N ASP A 384 -15.56 2.50 -7.08
CA ASP A 384 -15.34 2.99 -8.43
C ASP A 384 -14.82 4.44 -8.39
N LEU A 385 -13.63 4.61 -7.81
CA LEU A 385 -13.04 5.91 -7.54
C LEU A 385 -11.53 5.83 -7.73
N CYS A 386 -11.01 6.65 -8.65
CA CYS A 386 -9.57 6.81 -8.83
C CYS A 386 -8.92 7.37 -7.56
N VAL A 387 -7.71 6.93 -7.26
CA VAL A 387 -6.99 7.35 -6.06
C VAL A 387 -6.60 8.83 -6.15
N GLU A 388 -6.74 9.54 -5.03
CA GLU A 388 -6.34 10.94 -4.89
C GLU A 388 -5.09 11.05 -4.00
N ASP A 389 -4.19 11.99 -4.29
CA ASP A 389 -2.94 12.12 -3.52
C ASP A 389 -3.09 12.93 -2.21
N SER A 390 -4.23 13.61 -2.04
CA SER A 390 -4.43 14.58 -0.96
C SER A 390 -5.06 14.02 0.31
N ASP A 391 -5.96 13.03 0.16
CA ASP A 391 -6.73 12.43 1.25
C ASP A 391 -6.82 10.92 1.05
N VAL A 392 -6.70 10.17 2.15
CA VAL A 392 -6.82 8.72 2.14
C VAL A 392 -8.29 8.34 2.22
N HIS A 393 -8.72 7.39 1.38
CA HIS A 393 -10.07 6.85 1.43
C HIS A 393 -10.26 5.89 2.61
N ALA A 394 -11.45 5.88 3.21
CA ALA A 394 -11.84 4.98 4.29
C ALA A 394 -11.43 3.52 4.03
N TRP A 395 -11.81 2.95 2.88
CA TRP A 395 -11.40 1.62 2.42
C TRP A 395 -9.90 1.36 2.53
N THR A 396 -9.05 2.22 1.94
CA THR A 396 -7.60 2.03 2.01
C THR A 396 -7.08 2.18 3.44
N ALA A 397 -7.58 3.18 4.18
CA ALA A 397 -7.15 3.46 5.54
C ALA A 397 -7.40 2.27 6.49
N ILE A 398 -8.59 1.67 6.41
CA ILE A 398 -9.00 0.53 7.25
C ILE A 398 -8.23 -0.72 6.85
N ILE A 399 -8.17 -1.03 5.54
CA ILE A 399 -7.47 -2.22 5.04
C ILE A 399 -5.98 -2.16 5.41
N ASP A 400 -5.29 -1.04 5.19
CA ASP A 400 -3.89 -0.91 5.55
C ASP A 400 -3.65 -0.97 7.06
N HIS A 401 -4.58 -0.42 7.86
CA HIS A 401 -4.50 -0.50 9.31
C HIS A 401 -4.52 -1.96 9.78
N ILE A 402 -5.46 -2.76 9.28
CA ILE A 402 -5.61 -4.17 9.68
C ILE A 402 -4.46 -5.04 9.14
N LEU A 403 -3.98 -4.79 7.92
CA LEU A 403 -2.88 -5.54 7.30
C LEU A 403 -1.48 -5.15 7.82
N SER A 404 -1.38 -4.20 8.76
CA SER A 404 -0.12 -3.60 9.20
C SER A 404 0.87 -4.56 9.89
N ASP A 405 0.41 -5.74 10.32
CA ASP A 405 1.24 -6.77 10.94
C ASP A 405 1.90 -7.74 9.93
N GLY A 406 1.49 -7.70 8.67
CA GLY A 406 1.97 -8.57 7.59
C GLY A 406 1.66 -10.07 7.76
N SER A 407 0.69 -10.44 8.60
CA SER A 407 0.25 -11.83 8.80
C SER A 407 -0.65 -12.36 7.69
N THR A 408 -1.31 -11.44 6.98
CA THR A 408 -2.26 -11.73 5.90
C THR A 408 -1.80 -11.06 4.62
N LEU A 409 -1.81 -11.80 3.51
CA LEU A 409 -1.62 -11.25 2.17
C LEU A 409 -2.97 -11.09 1.47
N LEU A 410 -3.43 -9.85 1.34
CA LEU A 410 -4.61 -9.48 0.58
C LEU A 410 -4.22 -9.15 -0.87
N SER A 411 -4.84 -9.79 -1.87
CA SER A 411 -4.77 -9.33 -3.26
C SER A 411 -5.93 -8.37 -3.57
N VAL A 412 -5.62 -7.27 -4.26
CA VAL A 412 -6.58 -6.23 -4.65
C VAL A 412 -6.50 -5.98 -6.15
N ALA A 413 -7.63 -6.04 -6.84
CA ALA A 413 -7.73 -5.69 -8.26
C ALA A 413 -7.65 -4.16 -8.46
N VAL A 414 -6.75 -3.69 -9.34
CA VAL A 414 -6.44 -2.25 -9.47
C VAL A 414 -7.51 -1.38 -10.14
N GLY A 415 -8.52 -1.99 -10.77
CA GLY A 415 -9.55 -1.27 -11.51
C GLY A 415 -9.48 -1.53 -13.01
N ASN A 416 -10.61 -1.31 -13.68
CA ASN A 416 -10.81 -1.62 -15.10
C ASN A 416 -11.06 -0.37 -15.96
N ASN A 417 -10.66 0.79 -15.45
CA ASN A 417 -10.83 2.12 -16.04
C ASN A 417 -9.61 2.58 -16.88
N GLY A 418 -8.71 1.68 -17.29
CA GLY A 418 -7.44 2.00 -17.96
C GLY A 418 -7.57 2.72 -19.31
N GLU A 419 -8.77 2.79 -19.88
CA GLU A 419 -9.11 3.56 -21.10
C GLU A 419 -9.71 4.94 -20.78
N GLY A 420 -9.81 5.30 -19.50
CA GLY A 420 -10.25 6.63 -19.06
C GLY A 420 -9.26 7.73 -19.49
N ASP A 421 -9.72 8.98 -19.46
CA ASP A 421 -8.91 10.14 -19.81
C ASP A 421 -7.72 10.31 -18.87
N GLU A 422 -6.51 10.11 -19.41
CA GLU A 422 -5.23 10.25 -18.69
C GLU A 422 -4.97 11.68 -18.20
N ALA A 423 -5.35 12.69 -18.99
CA ALA A 423 -5.15 14.10 -18.62
C ALA A 423 -6.02 14.50 -17.42
N LEU A 424 -7.16 13.83 -17.25
CA LEU A 424 -8.03 13.97 -16.09
C LEU A 424 -7.72 12.97 -14.97
N GLY A 425 -6.73 12.08 -15.16
CA GLY A 425 -6.37 11.03 -14.21
C GLY A 425 -7.43 9.93 -14.03
N LEU A 426 -8.36 9.79 -14.98
CA LEU A 426 -9.47 8.84 -14.92
C LEU A 426 -9.06 7.40 -15.26
N ASN A 427 -7.82 7.16 -15.67
CA ASN A 427 -7.21 5.84 -15.88
C ASN A 427 -6.35 5.36 -14.70
N ARG A 428 -6.24 6.18 -13.64
CA ARG A 428 -5.46 5.84 -12.45
C ARG A 428 -6.06 4.63 -11.75
N ILE A 429 -5.21 3.91 -11.01
CA ILE A 429 -5.65 2.86 -10.08
C ILE A 429 -6.80 3.37 -9.20
N GLN A 430 -7.71 2.48 -8.87
CA GLN A 430 -8.88 2.78 -8.05
C GLN A 430 -8.69 2.32 -6.61
N VAL A 431 -9.42 2.93 -5.67
CA VAL A 431 -9.41 2.53 -4.26
C VAL A 431 -9.85 1.04 -4.13
N PRO A 432 -9.22 0.22 -3.27
CA PRO A 432 -8.10 0.51 -2.36
C PRO A 432 -6.72 0.07 -2.92
N ALA A 433 -6.51 0.13 -4.24
CA ALA A 433 -5.27 -0.34 -4.88
C ALA A 433 -4.03 0.53 -4.63
N ASP A 434 -4.20 1.63 -3.90
CA ASP A 434 -3.13 2.44 -3.30
C ASP A 434 -2.69 1.95 -1.91
N SER A 435 -3.20 0.80 -1.45
CA SER A 435 -2.75 0.15 -0.22
C SER A 435 -1.25 -0.16 -0.25
N VAL A 436 -0.57 0.17 0.85
CA VAL A 436 0.87 -0.05 1.03
C VAL A 436 1.18 -1.46 1.58
N ASN A 437 0.21 -2.07 2.26
CA ASN A 437 0.36 -3.40 2.87
C ASN A 437 -0.19 -4.54 1.98
N ALA A 438 -1.19 -4.29 1.13
CA ALA A 438 -1.75 -5.29 0.19
C ALA A 438 -0.89 -5.54 -1.06
N LEU A 439 -1.22 -6.58 -1.84
CA LEU A 439 -0.69 -6.86 -3.17
C LEU A 439 -1.71 -6.39 -4.23
N CYS A 440 -1.42 -5.29 -4.90
CA CYS A 440 -2.30 -4.67 -5.88
C CYS A 440 -1.95 -5.15 -7.29
N VAL A 441 -2.90 -5.76 -8.00
CA VAL A 441 -2.63 -6.56 -9.20
C VAL A 441 -3.34 -5.98 -10.43
N GLY A 442 -2.55 -5.64 -11.45
CA GLY A 442 -3.04 -5.25 -12.77
C GLY A 442 -3.15 -6.44 -13.73
N ALA A 443 -3.73 -6.22 -14.90
CA ALA A 443 -3.97 -7.25 -15.90
C ALA A 443 -3.09 -7.11 -17.14
N ILE A 444 -2.60 -8.24 -17.65
CA ILE A 444 -1.98 -8.34 -18.99
C ILE A 444 -2.94 -9.01 -19.98
N ASN A 445 -2.69 -8.75 -21.26
CA ASN A 445 -3.55 -9.19 -22.36
C ASN A 445 -3.27 -10.62 -22.88
N HIS A 446 -2.11 -11.21 -22.56
CA HIS A 446 -1.64 -12.46 -23.17
C HIS A 446 -0.78 -13.30 -22.20
N THR A 447 -0.84 -14.64 -22.30
CA THR A 447 -0.07 -15.56 -21.43
C THR A 447 1.34 -15.88 -21.95
N GLY A 448 1.57 -15.76 -23.26
CA GLY A 448 2.87 -15.98 -23.91
C GLY A 448 3.92 -14.90 -23.59
N VAL A 449 5.05 -14.91 -24.31
CA VAL A 449 6.17 -13.98 -24.08
C VAL A 449 5.86 -12.53 -24.50
N ASP A 450 4.99 -12.35 -25.50
CA ASP A 450 4.63 -11.04 -26.07
C ASP A 450 3.44 -10.41 -25.33
N TRP A 451 3.50 -10.39 -24.01
CA TRP A 451 2.45 -9.80 -23.18
C TRP A 451 2.61 -8.28 -23.06
N SER A 452 1.51 -7.58 -22.84
CA SER A 452 1.47 -6.13 -22.57
C SER A 452 0.36 -5.82 -21.58
N ARG A 453 0.29 -4.60 -21.05
CA ARG A 453 -0.82 -4.20 -20.18
C ARG A 453 -2.14 -4.38 -20.94
N ALA A 454 -3.14 -4.98 -20.31
CA ALA A 454 -4.48 -5.01 -20.89
C ALA A 454 -5.06 -3.58 -20.92
N ALA A 455 -5.67 -3.16 -22.03
CA ALA A 455 -6.11 -1.77 -22.21
C ALA A 455 -7.00 -1.26 -21.06
N TYR A 456 -7.93 -2.10 -20.59
CA TYR A 456 -8.81 -1.81 -19.46
C TYR A 456 -8.09 -1.73 -18.11
N SER A 457 -6.89 -2.31 -17.93
CA SER A 457 -6.22 -2.33 -16.63
C SER A 457 -5.82 -0.93 -16.21
N ALA A 458 -6.29 -0.45 -15.06
CA ALA A 458 -5.87 0.82 -14.51
C ALA A 458 -4.34 0.88 -14.31
N CYS A 459 -3.77 2.08 -14.38
CA CYS A 459 -2.33 2.31 -14.25
C CYS A 459 -2.00 3.22 -13.07
N GLY A 460 -0.75 3.15 -12.61
CA GLY A 460 -0.21 4.04 -11.60
C GLY A 460 -0.01 5.48 -12.08
N PRO A 461 0.67 6.32 -11.27
CA PRO A 461 1.25 5.95 -9.98
C PRO A 461 0.21 5.88 -8.84
N GLY A 462 0.54 5.11 -7.81
CA GLY A 462 -0.12 5.18 -6.51
C GLY A 462 0.28 6.43 -5.73
N ARG A 463 -0.26 6.58 -4.51
CA ARG A 463 0.11 7.68 -3.61
C ARG A 463 1.53 7.53 -3.11
N SER A 464 2.14 8.62 -2.63
CA SER A 464 3.43 8.55 -1.95
C SER A 464 3.25 8.59 -0.43
N PRO A 465 3.77 7.60 0.32
CA PRO A 465 4.48 6.37 -0.11
C PRO A 465 3.54 5.30 -0.68
N GLY A 466 4.08 4.33 -1.45
CA GLY A 466 3.29 3.35 -2.21
C GLY A 466 3.16 3.68 -3.69
N ARG A 467 4.15 4.39 -4.26
CA ARG A 467 4.01 5.04 -5.58
C ARG A 467 3.95 4.06 -6.74
N ARG A 468 4.71 2.97 -6.66
CA ARG A 468 4.81 1.98 -7.73
C ARG A 468 3.59 1.07 -7.68
N LYS A 469 2.61 1.36 -8.54
CA LYS A 469 1.37 0.60 -8.69
C LYS A 469 1.06 0.39 -10.19
N PRO A 470 0.43 -0.73 -10.59
CA PRO A 470 0.17 -1.93 -9.77
C PRO A 470 1.47 -2.49 -9.17
N ASP A 471 1.41 -3.31 -8.12
CA ASP A 471 2.64 -3.92 -7.58
C ASP A 471 3.20 -4.92 -8.60
N VAL A 472 2.32 -5.75 -9.16
CA VAL A 472 2.61 -6.74 -10.20
C VAL A 472 1.44 -6.83 -11.17
N VAL A 473 1.64 -7.48 -12.30
CA VAL A 473 0.57 -7.84 -13.22
C VAL A 473 0.44 -9.35 -13.38
N ALA A 474 -0.77 -9.80 -13.71
CA ALA A 474 -1.06 -11.20 -14.00
C ALA A 474 -2.05 -11.29 -15.18
N PHE A 475 -2.16 -12.47 -15.80
CA PHE A 475 -3.10 -12.64 -16.91
C PHE A 475 -4.54 -12.40 -16.46
N GLY A 476 -5.19 -11.42 -17.08
CA GLY A 476 -6.58 -11.05 -16.80
C GLY A 476 -7.49 -11.27 -17.99
N GLY A 477 -6.99 -11.73 -19.13
CA GLY A 477 -7.76 -11.91 -20.37
C GLY A 477 -7.79 -10.68 -21.28
N SER A 478 -8.08 -10.90 -22.56
CA SER A 478 -8.30 -9.89 -23.59
C SER A 478 -9.26 -10.45 -24.67
N PRO A 479 -9.77 -9.61 -25.58
CA PRO A 479 -10.59 -10.10 -26.69
C PRO A 479 -9.88 -11.12 -27.61
N LYS A 480 -8.53 -11.18 -27.59
CA LYS A 480 -7.73 -12.15 -28.36
C LYS A 480 -7.45 -13.44 -27.59
N GLU A 481 -7.38 -13.37 -26.26
CA GLU A 481 -7.13 -14.50 -25.39
C GLU A 481 -7.95 -14.32 -24.10
N TYR A 482 -9.12 -14.95 -24.03
CA TYR A 482 -10.00 -14.81 -22.86
C TYR A 482 -9.48 -15.57 -21.65
N PHE A 483 -9.82 -15.07 -20.46
CA PHE A 483 -9.68 -15.82 -19.23
C PHE A 483 -10.88 -16.77 -19.09
N HIS A 484 -10.64 -18.07 -19.13
CA HIS A 484 -11.70 -19.06 -19.02
C HIS A 484 -11.89 -19.52 -17.57
N VAL A 485 -13.12 -19.46 -17.10
CA VAL A 485 -13.53 -19.87 -15.74
C VAL A 485 -14.69 -20.85 -15.79
N VAL A 486 -15.02 -21.47 -14.66
CA VAL A 486 -16.23 -22.28 -14.51
C VAL A 486 -17.49 -21.42 -14.73
N ALA A 487 -18.38 -21.87 -15.61
CA ALA A 487 -19.70 -21.27 -15.80
C ALA A 487 -20.73 -21.83 -14.80
N PRO A 488 -21.81 -21.08 -14.50
CA PRO A 488 -22.91 -21.56 -13.68
C PRO A 488 -23.61 -22.82 -14.25
N GLY A 489 -24.18 -23.61 -13.33
CA GLY A 489 -24.97 -24.80 -13.59
C GLY A 489 -24.27 -26.12 -13.19
N LYS A 490 -25.01 -27.23 -13.31
CA LYS A 490 -24.52 -28.58 -12.99
C LYS A 490 -23.55 -29.18 -14.02
N ARG A 491 -23.53 -28.63 -15.24
CA ARG A 491 -22.64 -29.10 -16.32
C ARG A 491 -21.28 -28.42 -16.19
N ARG A 492 -20.22 -29.17 -16.45
CA ARG A 492 -18.84 -28.65 -16.51
C ARG A 492 -18.65 -27.87 -17.81
N SER A 493 -19.09 -26.62 -17.80
CA SER A 493 -18.96 -25.67 -18.91
C SER A 493 -18.09 -24.50 -18.52
N LEU A 494 -17.49 -23.84 -19.52
CA LEU A 494 -16.65 -22.67 -19.33
C LEU A 494 -17.40 -21.38 -19.65
N ALA A 495 -16.97 -20.30 -19.03
CA ALA A 495 -17.37 -18.93 -19.31
C ALA A 495 -16.13 -18.11 -19.67
N THR A 496 -16.25 -17.25 -20.68
CA THR A 496 -15.21 -16.29 -21.04
C THR A 496 -15.27 -15.07 -20.15
N GLN A 497 -14.11 -14.60 -19.72
CA GLN A 497 -13.96 -13.45 -18.84
C GLN A 497 -12.74 -12.61 -19.24
N LEU A 498 -12.78 -11.33 -18.87
CA LEU A 498 -11.61 -10.45 -18.87
C LEU A 498 -11.76 -9.38 -17.78
N GLY A 499 -10.65 -9.02 -17.11
CA GLY A 499 -10.67 -8.03 -16.03
C GLY A 499 -9.57 -8.23 -15.00
N THR A 500 -9.24 -7.14 -14.29
CA THR A 500 -8.32 -7.20 -13.12
C THR A 500 -8.86 -8.06 -11.99
N SER A 501 -10.19 -8.25 -11.92
CA SER A 501 -10.88 -9.17 -11.00
C SER A 501 -10.45 -10.64 -11.16
N PHE A 502 -9.84 -11.02 -12.28
CA PHE A 502 -9.30 -12.37 -12.55
C PHE A 502 -7.77 -12.42 -12.46
N ALA A 503 -7.10 -11.31 -12.77
CA ALA A 503 -5.65 -11.18 -12.58
C ALA A 503 -5.27 -11.24 -11.09
N ALA A 504 -6.01 -10.53 -10.23
CA ALA A 504 -5.78 -10.51 -8.78
C ALA A 504 -5.81 -11.91 -8.13
N PRO A 505 -6.88 -12.73 -8.30
CA PRO A 505 -6.89 -14.09 -7.77
C PRO A 505 -5.87 -15.01 -8.44
N LEU A 506 -5.47 -14.78 -9.71
CA LEU A 506 -4.40 -15.55 -10.34
C LEU A 506 -3.03 -15.30 -9.66
N ALA A 507 -2.71 -14.04 -9.37
CA ALA A 507 -1.49 -13.71 -8.63
C ALA A 507 -1.53 -14.28 -7.20
N LEU A 508 -2.68 -14.19 -6.52
CA LEU A 508 -2.87 -14.79 -5.19
C LEU A 508 -2.75 -16.31 -5.23
N ARG A 509 -3.25 -16.96 -6.30
CA ARG A 509 -3.09 -18.41 -6.50
C ARG A 509 -1.62 -18.81 -6.47
N SER A 510 -0.74 -18.04 -7.11
CA SER A 510 0.70 -18.28 -7.04
C SER A 510 1.24 -18.15 -5.61
N ALA A 511 0.76 -17.18 -4.84
CA ALA A 511 1.11 -17.01 -3.43
C ALA A 511 0.70 -18.23 -2.58
N VAL A 512 -0.56 -18.68 -2.75
CA VAL A 512 -1.11 -19.85 -2.07
C VAL A 512 -0.32 -21.10 -2.43
N GLY A 513 0.06 -21.26 -3.70
CA GLY A 513 0.89 -22.39 -4.15
C GLY A 513 2.27 -22.42 -3.50
N ILE A 514 2.96 -21.27 -3.42
CA ILE A 514 4.24 -21.17 -2.71
C ILE A 514 4.09 -21.63 -1.25
N ARG A 515 3.05 -21.15 -0.55
CA ARG A 515 2.77 -21.55 0.83
C ARG A 515 2.42 -23.04 0.97
N ALA A 516 1.60 -23.58 0.06
CA ALA A 516 1.19 -24.97 0.08
C ALA A 516 2.38 -25.94 -0.17
N ILE A 517 3.35 -25.53 -0.99
CA ILE A 517 4.53 -26.34 -1.33
C ILE A 517 5.60 -26.21 -0.24
N LEU A 518 5.97 -24.99 0.14
CA LEU A 518 7.10 -24.72 1.05
C LEU A 518 6.70 -24.68 2.54
N GLY A 519 5.41 -24.75 2.83
CA GLY A 519 4.91 -24.85 4.20
C GLY A 519 4.92 -23.54 4.98
N SER A 520 4.73 -23.68 6.30
CA SER A 520 4.51 -22.55 7.21
C SER A 520 5.72 -21.65 7.42
N ASP A 521 6.91 -22.15 7.07
CA ASP A 521 8.18 -21.49 7.28
C ASP A 521 8.37 -20.26 6.39
N VAL A 522 7.62 -20.14 5.28
CA VAL A 522 7.67 -18.97 4.39
C VAL A 522 6.47 -18.07 4.64
N HIS A 523 6.67 -16.96 5.36
CA HIS A 523 5.59 -16.06 5.78
C HIS A 523 4.88 -15.37 4.59
N PRO A 524 3.60 -14.96 4.72
CA PRO A 524 2.86 -14.25 3.66
C PRO A 524 3.57 -12.99 3.14
N LEU A 525 4.19 -12.20 4.02
CA LEU A 525 5.03 -11.06 3.66
C LEU A 525 6.25 -11.46 2.81
N THR A 526 6.91 -12.58 3.14
CA THR A 526 8.01 -13.15 2.35
C THR A 526 7.52 -13.62 0.98
N ILE A 527 6.31 -14.17 0.91
CA ILE A 527 5.71 -14.61 -0.35
C ILE A 527 5.39 -13.41 -1.25
N LYS A 528 4.88 -12.29 -0.70
CA LYS A 528 4.74 -11.02 -1.44
C LYS A 528 6.08 -10.58 -2.05
N ALA A 529 7.16 -10.65 -1.25
CA ALA A 529 8.51 -10.33 -1.73
C ALA A 529 8.97 -11.31 -2.84
N LEU A 530 8.67 -12.60 -2.72
CA LEU A 530 9.03 -13.63 -3.72
C LEU A 530 8.29 -13.43 -5.06
N LEU A 531 7.01 -13.09 -5.03
CA LEU A 531 6.24 -12.80 -6.25
C LEU A 531 6.83 -11.62 -7.02
N VAL A 532 7.22 -10.56 -6.31
CA VAL A 532 7.89 -9.38 -6.88
C VAL A 532 9.29 -9.74 -7.35
N HIS A 533 10.04 -10.49 -6.55
CA HIS A 533 11.41 -10.90 -6.87
C HIS A 533 11.51 -11.79 -8.11
N GLY A 534 10.48 -12.62 -8.34
CA GLY A 534 10.38 -13.49 -9.50
C GLY A 534 9.65 -12.88 -10.68
N ALA A 535 9.13 -11.65 -10.56
CA ALA A 535 8.35 -11.02 -11.62
C ALA A 535 9.17 -10.87 -12.92
N GLU A 536 8.51 -11.12 -14.03
CA GLU A 536 9.08 -10.97 -15.37
C GLU A 536 8.92 -9.50 -15.79
N GLU A 537 10.03 -8.79 -15.89
CA GLU A 537 10.04 -7.39 -16.31
C GLU A 537 9.52 -7.23 -17.73
N SER A 538 8.78 -6.13 -17.99
CA SER A 538 8.46 -5.74 -19.36
C SER A 538 9.62 -4.98 -19.99
N VAL A 539 9.89 -5.26 -21.27
CA VAL A 539 10.87 -4.50 -22.06
C VAL A 539 10.23 -3.26 -22.70
N THR A 540 8.90 -3.25 -22.84
CA THR A 540 8.15 -2.24 -23.61
C THR A 540 7.28 -1.33 -22.74
N GLU A 541 6.79 -1.82 -21.60
CA GLU A 541 5.85 -1.10 -20.74
C GLU A 541 6.56 -0.41 -19.57
N GLY A 542 6.08 0.79 -19.23
CA GLY A 542 6.55 1.53 -18.08
C GLY A 542 6.07 0.95 -16.74
N ALA A 543 6.75 1.33 -15.65
CA ALA A 543 6.40 0.89 -14.29
C ALA A 543 4.99 1.23 -13.85
N GLU A 544 4.44 2.36 -14.30
CA GLU A 544 3.07 2.77 -14.02
C GLU A 544 2.06 1.83 -14.68
N ALA A 545 2.42 1.19 -15.80
CA ALA A 545 1.56 0.24 -16.49
C ALA A 545 1.61 -1.16 -15.87
N VAL A 546 2.81 -1.65 -15.50
CA VAL A 546 3.02 -3.07 -15.17
C VAL A 546 3.64 -3.34 -13.80
N GLY A 547 3.93 -2.30 -13.01
CA GLY A 547 4.58 -2.47 -11.72
C GLY A 547 5.95 -3.12 -11.84
N TRP A 548 6.23 -4.07 -10.94
CA TRP A 548 7.43 -4.92 -10.95
C TRP A 548 7.43 -5.99 -12.04
N GLY A 549 6.36 -6.07 -12.84
CA GLY A 549 6.26 -6.97 -13.97
C GLY A 549 5.27 -8.10 -13.71
N ARG A 550 5.31 -9.09 -14.60
CA ARG A 550 4.36 -10.19 -14.64
C ARG A 550 4.73 -11.28 -13.63
N VAL A 551 3.77 -11.71 -12.80
CA VAL A 551 3.94 -12.91 -11.97
C VAL A 551 4.13 -14.15 -12.87
N PRO A 552 5.21 -14.93 -12.72
CA PRO A 552 5.42 -16.14 -13.50
C PRO A 552 4.27 -17.13 -13.35
N SER A 553 3.86 -17.75 -14.46
CA SER A 553 2.85 -18.82 -14.45
C SER A 553 3.37 -20.11 -13.84
N ASP A 554 4.67 -20.39 -14.00
CA ASP A 554 5.34 -21.54 -13.37
C ASP A 554 6.00 -21.16 -12.04
N LEU A 555 5.48 -21.72 -10.95
CA LEU A 555 6.00 -21.51 -9.59
C LEU A 555 7.46 -21.93 -9.43
N ASN A 556 7.94 -22.91 -10.20
CA ASN A 556 9.33 -23.37 -10.09
C ASN A 556 10.32 -22.26 -10.39
N ARG A 557 9.96 -21.29 -11.26
CA ARG A 557 10.80 -20.10 -11.53
C ARG A 557 11.06 -19.26 -10.26
N ILE A 558 10.11 -19.29 -9.33
CA ILE A 558 10.17 -18.55 -8.05
C ILE A 558 10.85 -19.41 -6.98
N ILE A 559 10.41 -20.66 -6.79
CA ILE A 559 10.79 -21.47 -5.62
C ILE A 559 12.01 -22.38 -5.84
N THR A 560 12.51 -22.50 -7.07
CA THR A 560 13.70 -23.30 -7.39
C THR A 560 14.82 -22.47 -8.01
N CYS A 561 16.04 -23.00 -7.93
CA CYS A 561 17.27 -22.40 -8.42
C CYS A 561 17.94 -23.32 -9.46
N GLY A 562 18.37 -22.73 -10.59
CA GLY A 562 19.20 -23.39 -11.58
C GLY A 562 20.68 -23.46 -11.18
N ASP A 563 21.52 -23.94 -12.09
CA ASP A 563 22.97 -23.95 -11.93
C ASP A 563 23.52 -22.53 -11.73
N GLY A 564 24.46 -22.39 -10.78
CA GLY A 564 25.06 -21.10 -10.43
C GLY A 564 24.09 -20.06 -9.89
N VAL A 565 22.93 -20.48 -9.39
CA VAL A 565 21.95 -19.59 -8.75
C VAL A 565 21.71 -20.06 -7.32
N ALA A 566 21.73 -19.12 -6.38
CA ALA A 566 21.28 -19.33 -5.02
C ALA A 566 20.32 -18.22 -4.62
N ARG A 567 19.10 -18.58 -4.20
CA ARG A 567 18.09 -17.66 -3.70
C ARG A 567 17.89 -17.88 -2.21
N ILE A 568 18.15 -16.84 -1.42
CA ILE A 568 18.14 -16.86 0.04
C ILE A 568 17.01 -15.97 0.54
N ILE A 569 16.20 -16.48 1.46
CA ILE A 569 15.17 -15.71 2.15
C ILE A 569 15.61 -15.36 3.58
N TYR A 570 15.32 -14.13 3.97
CA TYR A 570 15.47 -13.59 5.31
C TYR A 570 14.10 -13.10 5.74
N GLN A 571 13.68 -13.47 6.93
CA GLN A 571 12.43 -12.99 7.49
C GLN A 571 12.55 -12.77 8.99
N GLY A 572 12.02 -11.66 9.50
CA GLY A 572 12.16 -11.34 10.91
C GLY A 572 11.52 -10.01 11.28
N GLU A 573 12.00 -9.43 12.38
CA GLU A 573 11.53 -8.16 12.90
C GLU A 573 12.63 -7.10 12.92
N LEU A 574 12.28 -5.86 12.60
CA LEU A 574 13.16 -4.71 12.78
C LEU A 574 12.72 -3.90 13.99
N THR A 575 13.70 -3.46 14.79
CA THR A 575 13.47 -2.62 15.97
C THR A 575 13.70 -1.14 15.64
N PRO A 576 12.81 -0.21 16.01
CA PRO A 576 12.94 1.21 15.70
C PRO A 576 14.28 1.81 16.14
N GLY A 577 14.90 2.59 15.25
CA GLY A 577 16.15 3.29 15.50
C GLY A 577 17.39 2.38 15.61
N LYS A 578 17.23 1.07 15.43
CA LYS A 578 18.34 0.10 15.43
C LYS A 578 18.79 -0.19 14.01
N TYR A 579 20.04 -0.60 13.89
CA TYR A 579 20.65 -1.04 12.64
C TYR A 579 20.82 -2.56 12.68
N LEU A 580 20.35 -3.22 11.62
CA LEU A 580 20.53 -4.64 11.38
C LEU A 580 21.49 -4.80 10.20
N ARG A 581 22.49 -5.66 10.33
CA ARG A 581 23.34 -6.09 9.22
C ARG A 581 22.88 -7.45 8.73
N ALA A 582 22.56 -7.56 7.45
CA ALA A 582 22.20 -8.78 6.76
C ALA A 582 23.28 -9.17 5.74
N PRO A 583 24.11 -10.19 6.06
CA PRO A 583 25.12 -10.68 5.11
C PRO A 583 24.49 -11.28 3.85
N VAL A 584 25.10 -11.04 2.69
CA VAL A 584 24.83 -11.80 1.46
C VAL A 584 25.73 -13.03 1.46
N PRO A 585 25.20 -14.26 1.53
CA PRO A 585 26.01 -15.46 1.66
C PRO A 585 26.77 -15.69 0.36
N LEU A 586 28.08 -15.83 0.46
CA LEU A 586 28.99 -16.07 -0.66
C LEU A 586 29.99 -17.17 -0.27
N PRO A 587 30.45 -18.00 -1.22
CA PRO A 587 31.54 -18.93 -1.00
C PRO A 587 32.80 -18.29 -0.40
N PRO A 588 33.50 -18.95 0.54
CA PRO A 588 34.70 -18.42 1.19
C PRO A 588 35.88 -18.27 0.22
N GLY A 589 35.92 -19.06 -0.86
CA GLY A 589 36.92 -18.95 -1.92
C GLY A 589 36.76 -17.70 -2.81
N GLY A 590 35.73 -16.90 -2.58
CA GLY A 590 35.39 -15.72 -3.36
C GLY A 590 34.72 -16.05 -4.68
N MET A 591 34.23 -15.00 -5.35
CA MET A 591 33.47 -15.14 -6.59
C MET A 591 34.33 -14.81 -7.83
N GLN A 592 34.03 -15.46 -8.95
CA GLN A 592 34.75 -15.28 -10.22
C GLN A 592 33.81 -14.81 -11.32
N GLY A 593 34.34 -14.03 -12.26
CA GLY A 593 33.59 -13.52 -13.40
C GLY A 593 32.57 -12.44 -13.01
N LYS A 594 31.47 -12.40 -13.75
CA LYS A 594 30.34 -11.51 -13.49
C LYS A 594 29.35 -12.21 -12.55
N VAL A 595 28.89 -11.50 -11.54
CA VAL A 595 27.90 -11.98 -10.56
C VAL A 595 26.75 -10.98 -10.55
N ASP A 596 25.54 -11.48 -10.77
CA ASP A 596 24.33 -10.68 -10.60
C ASP A 596 23.82 -10.87 -9.16
N ILE A 597 23.56 -9.75 -8.49
CA ILE A 597 22.86 -9.74 -7.21
C ILE A 597 21.51 -9.07 -7.46
N THR A 598 20.44 -9.81 -7.19
CA THR A 598 19.07 -9.29 -7.16
C THR A 598 18.61 -9.28 -5.72
N ALA A 599 18.00 -8.20 -5.25
CA ALA A 599 17.44 -8.13 -3.90
C ALA A 599 16.05 -7.49 -3.90
N THR A 600 15.14 -8.07 -3.10
CA THR A 600 13.82 -7.51 -2.81
C THR A 600 13.65 -7.34 -1.32
N PHE A 601 13.45 -6.10 -0.84
CA PHE A 601 12.99 -5.81 0.51
C PHE A 601 11.49 -5.60 0.49
N CYS A 602 10.78 -6.24 1.41
CA CYS A 602 9.37 -6.01 1.67
C CYS A 602 9.13 -5.92 3.18
N TYR A 603 8.33 -4.97 3.65
CA TYR A 603 7.98 -4.88 5.06
C TYR A 603 6.53 -4.43 5.25
N ALA A 604 5.91 -4.92 6.32
CA ALA A 604 4.60 -4.44 6.74
C ALA A 604 4.77 -3.20 7.63
N THR A 605 3.87 -2.24 7.51
CA THR A 605 3.96 -0.99 8.27
C THR A 605 2.62 -0.59 8.88
N PRO A 606 2.60 -0.16 10.14
CA PRO A 606 1.53 0.69 10.65
C PRO A 606 1.38 1.95 9.77
N VAL A 607 0.17 2.49 9.70
CA VAL A 607 -0.15 3.69 8.91
C VAL A 607 -0.76 4.80 9.77
N ASP A 608 -0.62 6.04 9.32
CA ASP A 608 -1.26 7.24 9.88
C ASP A 608 -2.19 7.86 8.81
N PRO A 609 -3.45 7.39 8.68
CA PRO A 609 -4.38 7.88 7.65
C PRO A 609 -4.66 9.37 7.70
N GLN A 610 -4.61 9.99 8.89
CA GLN A 610 -4.74 11.43 9.04
C GLN A 610 -3.56 12.21 8.44
N ASP A 611 -2.39 11.59 8.28
CA ASP A 611 -1.16 12.19 7.80
C ASP A 611 -0.81 11.65 6.40
N ALA A 612 -1.60 12.01 5.38
CA ALA A 612 -1.44 11.47 4.01
C ALA A 612 -0.04 11.70 3.41
N SER A 613 0.64 12.81 3.75
CA SER A 613 2.03 13.05 3.32
C SER A 613 3.07 12.17 4.03
N ALA A 614 2.69 11.59 5.16
CA ALA A 614 3.52 10.77 6.01
C ALA A 614 2.86 9.42 6.34
N TYR A 615 2.09 8.89 5.38
CA TYR A 615 1.14 7.80 5.60
C TYR A 615 1.75 6.54 6.23
N THR A 616 2.92 6.07 5.76
CA THR A 616 3.59 4.92 6.39
C THR A 616 4.35 5.32 7.65
N LYS A 617 4.18 4.61 8.77
CA LYS A 617 4.91 4.90 10.02
C LYS A 617 6.33 4.34 10.03
N ALA A 618 6.64 3.43 9.10
CA ALA A 618 7.95 2.83 8.96
C ALA A 618 8.63 3.12 7.62
N GLY A 619 9.93 3.38 7.70
CA GLY A 619 10.81 3.50 6.55
C GLY A 619 12.18 2.89 6.78
N LEU A 620 12.79 2.32 5.75
CA LEU A 620 14.09 1.68 5.80
C LEU A 620 15.15 2.53 5.08
N ASP A 621 16.24 2.86 5.77
CA ASP A 621 17.48 3.26 5.08
C ASP A 621 18.30 2.00 4.84
N ILE A 622 18.49 1.63 3.57
CA ILE A 622 19.24 0.43 3.20
C ILE A 622 20.55 0.84 2.55
N THR A 623 21.67 0.32 3.06
CA THR A 623 23.00 0.56 2.52
C THR A 623 23.65 -0.77 2.14
N PHE A 624 23.90 -0.99 0.86
CA PHE A 624 24.66 -2.14 0.40
C PHE A 624 26.16 -1.87 0.50
N ARG A 625 26.93 -2.82 1.02
CA ARG A 625 28.39 -2.80 1.05
C ARG A 625 28.90 -4.05 0.34
N PRO A 626 29.42 -3.93 -0.90
CA PRO A 626 29.87 -5.09 -1.66
C PRO A 626 31.14 -5.72 -1.07
N ASP A 627 32.01 -4.91 -0.45
CA ASP A 627 33.25 -5.39 0.17
C ASP A 627 33.41 -4.75 1.56
N ILE A 628 33.36 -5.58 2.61
CA ILE A 628 33.47 -5.12 4.00
C ILE A 628 34.90 -4.68 4.37
N ASN A 629 35.90 -5.08 3.57
CA ASN A 629 37.30 -4.74 3.76
C ASN A 629 37.73 -3.49 2.97
N LYS A 630 36.85 -2.96 2.10
CA LYS A 630 37.17 -1.82 1.24
C LYS A 630 36.74 -0.49 1.84
N PHE A 631 37.69 0.32 2.30
CA PHE A 631 37.40 1.64 2.89
C PHE A 631 37.81 2.79 1.97
N LYS A 632 37.03 3.87 1.96
CA LYS A 632 37.49 5.16 1.41
C LYS A 632 38.52 5.79 2.37
N PRO A 633 39.47 6.61 1.90
CA PRO A 633 40.40 7.31 2.79
C PRO A 633 39.68 8.06 3.91
N LYS A 634 40.12 7.86 5.15
CA LYS A 634 39.53 8.45 6.38
C LYS A 634 38.08 7.99 6.71
N ALA A 635 37.51 7.05 5.95
CA ALA A 635 36.20 6.49 6.27
C ALA A 635 36.31 5.46 7.40
N LYS A 636 35.38 5.52 8.36
CA LYS A 636 35.26 4.54 9.45
C LYS A 636 34.31 3.39 9.11
N GLN A 637 33.73 3.40 7.92
CA GLN A 637 32.76 2.42 7.44
C GLN A 637 33.21 1.96 6.04
N PRO A 638 32.95 0.68 5.67
CA PRO A 638 33.30 0.19 4.35
C PRO A 638 32.56 0.96 3.26
N SER A 639 33.08 0.92 2.03
CA SER A 639 32.53 1.64 0.90
C SER A 639 31.12 1.12 0.60
N SER A 640 30.16 2.03 0.50
CA SER A 640 28.78 1.71 0.14
C SER A 640 28.55 1.79 -1.35
N TYR A 641 27.54 1.05 -1.81
CA TYR A 641 26.96 1.11 -3.15
C TYR A 641 25.46 1.39 -3.04
N SER A 642 24.93 2.23 -3.93
CA SER A 642 23.51 2.57 -3.98
C SER A 642 22.74 1.47 -4.71
N PHE A 643 22.27 0.46 -3.98
CA PHE A 643 21.65 -0.72 -4.57
C PHE A 643 20.19 -0.48 -5.03
N PHE A 644 19.43 0.29 -4.27
CA PHE A 644 18.09 0.71 -4.66
C PHE A 644 18.16 2.19 -5.08
N PRO A 645 18.44 2.49 -6.36
CA PRO A 645 18.56 3.86 -6.80
C PRO A 645 17.22 4.59 -6.57
N SER A 646 17.29 5.79 -6.01
CA SER A 646 16.13 6.66 -5.79
C SER A 646 15.46 7.16 -7.08
N ASN A 647 16.01 6.79 -8.25
CA ASN A 647 15.88 7.52 -9.51
C ASN A 647 14.97 6.81 -10.53
N GLU A 648 14.70 5.52 -10.38
CA GLU A 648 14.04 4.76 -11.46
C GLU A 648 12.57 5.15 -11.66
N TRP A 649 11.90 5.70 -10.64
CA TRP A 649 10.45 5.96 -10.65
C TRP A 649 10.08 7.38 -10.18
N ARG A 650 11.03 8.32 -10.24
CA ARG A 650 10.89 9.65 -9.61
C ARG A 650 11.40 10.79 -10.47
N THR A 651 10.73 11.93 -10.35
CA THR A 651 11.25 13.20 -10.86
C THR A 651 12.40 13.71 -9.98
N GLU A 652 13.26 14.58 -10.51
CA GLU A 652 14.39 15.14 -9.77
C GLU A 652 14.00 15.85 -8.47
N THR A 653 12.80 16.44 -8.46
CA THR A 653 12.20 17.10 -7.29
C THR A 653 11.86 16.11 -6.18
N GLU A 654 11.32 14.95 -6.51
CA GLU A 654 10.93 13.89 -5.56
C GLU A 654 12.13 13.16 -4.95
N MET A 655 13.25 13.12 -5.67
CA MET A 655 14.50 12.55 -5.17
C MET A 655 15.05 13.31 -3.95
N ARG A 656 14.77 14.60 -3.84
CA ARG A 656 15.26 15.46 -2.75
C ARG A 656 14.49 15.24 -1.43
N ASN A 657 13.40 14.48 -1.47
CA ASN A 657 12.41 14.36 -0.41
C ASN A 657 12.51 13.09 0.45
N ASP A 658 13.59 12.30 0.35
CA ASP A 658 13.80 11.03 1.07
C ASP A 658 12.65 9.99 0.88
N LEU A 659 11.82 10.14 -0.15
CA LEU A 659 10.58 9.33 -0.33
C LEU A 659 10.87 7.82 -0.47
N GLY A 660 12.07 7.43 -0.93
CA GLY A 660 12.51 6.04 -1.16
C GLY A 660 12.53 5.21 0.10
N LYS A 661 12.87 5.88 1.18
CA LYS A 661 12.91 5.32 2.52
C LYS A 661 11.57 4.78 2.96
N TRP A 662 10.46 5.36 2.49
CA TRP A 662 9.13 5.10 3.02
C TRP A 662 8.32 4.10 2.19
N GLU A 663 8.89 3.59 1.09
CA GLU A 663 8.27 2.56 0.25
C GLU A 663 8.37 1.18 0.91
N THR A 664 7.24 0.47 1.03
CA THR A 664 7.14 -0.84 1.68
C THR A 664 7.71 -1.99 0.85
N LEU A 665 8.03 -1.72 -0.42
CA LEU A 665 8.52 -2.69 -1.39
C LEU A 665 9.61 -2.06 -2.26
N LEU A 666 10.81 -2.64 -2.22
CA LEU A 666 11.99 -2.21 -2.97
C LEU A 666 12.59 -3.42 -3.68
N HIS A 667 12.85 -3.32 -4.98
CA HIS A 667 13.46 -4.38 -5.77
C HIS A 667 14.48 -3.78 -6.74
N ALA A 668 15.62 -4.46 -6.91
CA ALA A 668 16.64 -4.09 -7.88
C ALA A 668 17.57 -5.27 -8.20
N SER A 669 18.22 -5.22 -9.36
CA SER A 669 19.21 -6.19 -9.81
C SER A 669 20.45 -5.47 -10.35
N HIS A 670 21.64 -5.88 -9.91
CA HIS A 670 22.91 -5.26 -10.31
C HIS A 670 23.99 -6.28 -10.61
N ASN A 671 24.81 -5.98 -11.63
CA ASN A 671 25.97 -6.78 -11.98
C ASN A 671 27.25 -6.28 -11.27
N PHE A 672 28.00 -7.20 -10.68
CA PHE A 672 29.28 -6.96 -10.05
C PHE A 672 30.37 -7.85 -10.64
N ARG A 673 31.62 -7.39 -10.56
CA ARG A 673 32.78 -8.29 -10.70
C ARG A 673 32.86 -9.15 -9.44
N GLY A 674 33.01 -10.46 -9.58
CA GLY A 674 33.09 -11.37 -8.44
C GLY A 674 34.17 -10.98 -7.42
N THR A 675 35.32 -10.49 -7.89
CA THR A 675 36.42 -9.99 -7.03
C THR A 675 36.11 -8.71 -6.27
N SER A 676 34.99 -8.03 -6.59
CA SER A 676 34.52 -6.86 -5.84
C SER A 676 33.52 -7.21 -4.74
N LEU A 677 33.15 -8.48 -4.62
CA LEU A 677 32.23 -8.99 -3.61
C LEU A 677 33.01 -9.78 -2.56
N ASN A 678 33.11 -9.23 -1.34
CA ASN A 678 33.84 -9.86 -0.25
C ASN A 678 33.18 -9.54 1.10
N GLY A 679 32.55 -10.55 1.72
CA GLY A 679 31.74 -10.34 2.92
C GLY A 679 30.65 -9.30 2.68
N SER A 680 29.99 -9.36 1.51
CA SER A 680 28.99 -8.38 1.11
C SER A 680 27.82 -8.34 2.09
N VAL A 681 27.31 -7.15 2.43
CA VAL A 681 26.22 -6.99 3.40
C VAL A 681 25.22 -5.90 3.01
N PHE A 682 23.98 -6.02 3.48
CA PHE A 682 23.02 -4.95 3.58
C PHE A 682 22.95 -4.44 5.02
N ASP A 683 23.24 -3.17 5.26
CA ASP A 683 22.93 -2.49 6.52
C ASP A 683 21.54 -1.86 6.41
N VAL A 684 20.63 -2.22 7.31
CA VAL A 684 19.23 -1.81 7.32
C VAL A 684 18.96 -1.01 8.58
N HIS A 685 18.49 0.23 8.42
CA HIS A 685 18.09 1.10 9.52
C HIS A 685 16.59 1.33 9.49
N TYR A 686 15.90 0.86 10.52
CA TYR A 686 14.46 1.11 10.66
C TYR A 686 14.21 2.49 11.29
N ASN A 687 13.64 3.38 10.48
CA ASN A 687 13.17 4.68 10.88
C ASN A 687 11.68 4.67 11.15
N ALA A 688 11.31 4.87 12.41
CA ALA A 688 9.92 5.09 12.77
C ALA A 688 9.56 6.58 12.75
N ARG A 689 8.33 6.88 12.32
CA ARG A 689 7.68 8.18 12.49
C ARG A 689 6.27 8.00 13.04
N ASP A 690 5.76 9.05 13.66
CA ASP A 690 4.41 9.10 14.21
C ASP A 690 3.86 10.50 13.95
N SER A 691 2.78 10.57 13.17
CA SER A 691 2.16 11.81 12.72
C SER A 691 3.16 12.80 12.10
N GLY A 692 3.96 12.30 11.15
CA GLY A 692 5.02 13.07 10.49
C GLY A 692 6.26 13.38 11.35
N ALA A 693 6.20 13.21 12.67
CA ALA A 693 7.30 13.48 13.59
C ALA A 693 8.13 12.22 13.92
N ASN A 694 9.24 12.38 14.64
CA ASN A 694 9.95 11.23 15.20
C ASN A 694 9.08 10.52 16.26
N ALA A 695 8.88 9.21 16.12
CA ALA A 695 8.05 8.41 17.02
C ALA A 695 8.69 8.22 18.42
N GLY A 696 9.99 8.49 18.56
CA GLY A 696 10.72 8.24 19.81
C GLY A 696 10.68 6.76 20.21
N GLY A 697 10.68 6.48 21.51
CA GLY A 697 10.67 5.11 22.05
C GLY A 697 9.31 4.38 21.97
N ARG A 698 8.28 4.98 21.38
CA ARG A 698 6.91 4.42 21.33
C ARG A 698 6.61 3.60 20.09
N ALA A 699 7.50 3.61 19.10
CA ALA A 699 7.31 2.84 17.87
C ALA A 699 7.39 1.34 18.15
N THR A 700 6.56 0.57 17.46
CA THR A 700 6.55 -0.88 17.50
C THR A 700 7.59 -1.48 16.55
N LYS A 701 7.94 -2.74 16.75
CA LYS A 701 8.69 -3.49 15.75
C LYS A 701 7.84 -3.71 14.50
N ILE A 702 8.50 -3.89 13.37
CA ILE A 702 7.84 -4.25 12.11
C ILE A 702 8.39 -5.57 11.58
N ARG A 703 7.53 -6.35 10.90
CA ARG A 703 7.99 -7.53 10.17
C ARG A 703 8.61 -7.11 8.83
N TYR A 704 9.69 -7.78 8.46
CA TYR A 704 10.35 -7.59 7.17
C TYR A 704 10.68 -8.93 6.52
N ALA A 705 10.80 -8.90 5.20
CA ALA A 705 11.37 -9.93 4.36
C ALA A 705 12.45 -9.32 3.47
N LEU A 706 13.53 -10.06 3.28
CA LEU A 706 14.56 -9.80 2.28
C LEU A 706 14.76 -11.09 1.47
N VAL A 707 14.59 -11.00 0.15
CA VAL A 707 14.93 -12.08 -0.78
C VAL A 707 16.17 -11.65 -1.57
N VAL A 708 17.24 -12.44 -1.52
CA VAL A 708 18.47 -12.20 -2.27
C VAL A 708 18.72 -13.35 -3.24
N THR A 709 18.88 -13.06 -4.52
CA THR A 709 19.40 -14.03 -5.49
C THR A 709 20.83 -13.63 -5.86
N VAL A 710 21.74 -14.58 -5.71
CA VAL A 710 23.09 -14.51 -6.26
C VAL A 710 23.14 -15.43 -7.50
N ARG A 711 23.42 -14.86 -8.66
CA ARG A 711 23.62 -15.61 -9.91
C ARG A 711 25.07 -15.42 -10.38
N ALA A 712 25.81 -16.52 -10.45
CA ALA A 712 27.19 -16.56 -10.89
C ALA A 712 27.41 -17.71 -11.89
N PRO A 713 27.33 -17.42 -13.21
CA PRO A 713 27.39 -18.46 -14.25
C PRO A 713 28.67 -19.30 -14.25
N LYS A 714 29.77 -18.79 -13.69
CA LYS A 714 31.06 -19.51 -13.57
C LYS A 714 31.16 -20.41 -12.34
N HIS A 715 30.13 -20.46 -11.50
CA HIS A 715 30.10 -21.21 -10.24
C HIS A 715 28.90 -22.15 -10.22
N ILE A 716 28.93 -23.22 -11.03
CA ILE A 716 27.78 -24.12 -11.23
C ILE A 716 27.21 -24.65 -9.90
N ASP A 717 28.09 -24.97 -8.93
CA ASP A 717 27.71 -25.52 -7.61
C ASP A 717 27.49 -24.45 -6.51
N LEU A 718 27.31 -23.18 -6.89
CA LEU A 718 27.15 -22.04 -5.95
C LEU A 718 26.16 -22.33 -4.81
N TYR A 719 25.03 -22.95 -5.14
CA TYR A 719 23.98 -23.30 -4.18
C TYR A 719 24.49 -24.19 -3.04
N GLN A 720 25.12 -25.32 -3.39
CA GLN A 720 25.60 -26.28 -2.39
C GLN A 720 26.83 -25.76 -1.66
N GLU A 721 27.67 -24.97 -2.33
CA GLU A 721 28.82 -24.34 -1.69
C GLU A 721 28.38 -23.32 -0.62
N ILE A 722 27.34 -22.52 -0.87
CA ILE A 722 26.77 -21.61 0.13
C ILE A 722 26.26 -22.39 1.34
N LEU A 723 25.46 -23.46 1.14
CA LEU A 723 24.94 -24.28 2.23
C LEU A 723 26.06 -24.94 3.05
N ARG A 724 27.07 -25.50 2.39
CA ARG A 724 28.26 -26.09 3.06
C ARG A 724 29.05 -25.06 3.86
N SER A 725 29.11 -23.82 3.38
CA SER A 725 29.89 -22.75 3.99
C SER A 725 29.17 -22.03 5.13
N HIS A 726 27.84 -22.16 5.24
CA HIS A 726 27.03 -21.45 6.21
C HIS A 726 26.10 -22.43 6.95
N ALA A 727 26.58 -23.01 8.04
CA ALA A 727 25.87 -24.05 8.80
C ALA A 727 24.50 -23.64 9.39
N LYS A 728 24.18 -22.34 9.40
CA LYS A 728 22.87 -21.82 9.85
C LYS A 728 21.82 -21.77 8.74
N LEU A 729 22.26 -21.83 7.48
CA LEU A 729 21.37 -21.82 6.32
C LEU A 729 20.92 -23.23 6.01
N GLU A 730 19.68 -23.36 5.55
CA GLU A 730 19.08 -24.64 5.23
C GLU A 730 18.33 -24.54 3.90
N ALA A 731 18.41 -25.58 3.07
CA ALA A 731 17.52 -25.70 1.93
C ALA A 731 16.10 -25.94 2.45
N LEU A 732 15.13 -25.14 1.99
CA LEU A 732 13.73 -25.40 2.31
C LEU A 732 13.30 -26.70 1.63
N GLU A 733 12.72 -27.60 2.41
CA GLU A 733 12.16 -28.84 1.88
C GLU A 733 10.67 -28.63 1.59
N PRO A 734 10.18 -29.09 0.42
CA PRO A 734 8.77 -29.01 0.12
C PRO A 734 8.02 -29.95 1.08
N GLN A 735 6.96 -29.46 1.73
CA GLN A 735 6.10 -30.28 2.57
C GLN A 735 5.30 -31.31 1.75
N ILE A 736 5.18 -31.06 0.44
CA ILE A 736 4.41 -31.88 -0.48
C ILE A 736 5.24 -32.06 -1.75
N SER A 737 5.42 -33.31 -2.18
CA SER A 737 6.16 -33.62 -3.41
C SER A 737 5.45 -33.01 -4.63
N LEU A 738 6.15 -32.14 -5.35
CA LEU A 738 5.68 -31.68 -6.65
C LEU A 738 5.76 -32.84 -7.66
N PRO A 739 4.73 -33.07 -8.50
CA PRO A 739 4.90 -33.94 -9.66
C PRO A 739 5.98 -33.34 -10.55
N ILE A 740 7.09 -34.07 -10.72
CA ILE A 740 8.15 -33.70 -11.66
C ILE A 740 7.51 -33.74 -13.06
N ARG A 741 7.36 -32.58 -13.71
CA ARG A 741 7.05 -32.55 -15.15
C ARG A 741 8.35 -32.91 -15.88
N ILE A 742 8.35 -34.07 -16.55
CA ILE A 742 9.43 -34.55 -17.43
C ILE A 742 9.46 -33.70 -18.69
#